data_AF-A0A835ECJ2-F1
#
_entry.id   AF-A0A835ECJ2-F1
#
_cell.length_a   1.000
_cell.length_b   1.000
_cell.length_c   1.000
_cell.angle_alpha   90.00
_cell.angle_beta   90.00
_cell.angle_gamma   90.00
#
_symmetry.space_group_name_H-M   'P 1'
#
loop_
_entity.id
_entity.type
_entity.pdbx_description
1 polymer ?
#
loop_
_entity_poly.entity_id
_entity_poly.type
_entity_poly.pdbx_seq_one_letter_code
_entity_poly.pdbx_strand_id
1 'polypeptide(L)'
;MDLDVSGNLVLFNQDNSSVWQSFDHPTDTSVMGQSLCTGMNLSVRTSDTKWPSDRVYLSAQWNGLLYTFRPAFYTKFFETNTAPSCSNFSNGSFGSPDKTLSLPIARSLQFMRLEPDGHLRLYEMQGQDSLMVLDVLSTEMNYCDYPMACGDYGICSKGECSCPSLKNFKFRNERLPSAGCTSLSSTSCNQAQDHQLLQVNNVSYFSNRVFSLLATSASEDVCKRSCLIDCSCKAVIFQKYNASMDPSLMGPYSTDDGYCLLISEDMAILFAVDSSNRFSAFVKKEVEGHSEKRRIIIVVNSIAGFCLISIVVYTAVWKKYKKDEESSFVIIPGIPKRFSFDELEVATGHFSIKLGGGGFGSVFKGNVGKQTIAVKRLEGVEQGTEEFLAEVKTIGRIHHFNLIRLVGFCAEKSHRLLVYEYLPNGSLDNWIFPKSTVFTLSWKTRRAIILGIARGLSYLHEDCEQKIAHLDIKPQNILLDDKFSAKVSDFGLSKMINREQSKVMTRMRGTRGYLAPEWLGSKIIEKADIYSFGIVMIEIICGRENLDESQPEESIHLVSLLQEKARHGQLSDLVNSSSNDMALHMQDVVEAMKLAMWCLQVDSSKRPLMSTIAKVLEGVMSMEAVPDCTLVPSFASNDTVGSGSSYVPSESQLSGPR
;
A
#
# COMPACT_ATOMS: atom_id res chain seq x y z
N MET A 1 11.82 51.16 -19.77
CA MET A 1 10.51 50.48 -19.84
C MET A 1 9.52 51.41 -19.20
N ASP A 2 8.45 51.74 -19.91
CA ASP A 2 7.41 52.66 -19.44
C ASP A 2 6.02 52.09 -19.76
N LEU A 3 5.04 52.38 -18.93
CA LEU A 3 3.64 52.00 -19.14
C LEU A 3 2.83 53.27 -19.30
N ASP A 4 2.29 53.49 -20.50
CA ASP A 4 1.53 54.72 -20.77
C ASP A 4 0.11 54.67 -20.19
N VAL A 5 -0.58 55.81 -20.26
CA VAL A 5 -1.96 55.97 -19.76
C VAL A 5 -3.00 55.13 -20.51
N SER A 6 -2.67 54.62 -21.70
CA SER A 6 -3.52 53.68 -22.44
C SER A 6 -3.29 52.22 -22.04
N GLY A 7 -2.29 51.97 -21.20
CA GLY A 7 -1.89 50.63 -20.77
C GLY A 7 -0.88 49.97 -21.72
N ASN A 8 -0.28 50.73 -22.64
CA ASN A 8 0.77 50.20 -23.52
C ASN A 8 2.12 50.21 -22.81
N LEU A 9 2.72 49.03 -22.70
CA LEU A 9 4.03 48.83 -22.13
C LEU A 9 5.10 48.92 -23.22
N VAL A 10 5.96 49.94 -23.14
CA VAL A 10 6.97 50.24 -24.17
C VAL A 10 8.38 50.05 -23.60
N LEU A 11 9.21 49.32 -24.34
CA LEU A 11 10.63 49.17 -24.09
C LEU A 11 11.40 50.13 -24.99
N PHE A 12 12.30 50.90 -24.38
CA PHE A 12 13.15 51.86 -25.06
C PHE A 12 14.60 51.39 -25.04
N ASN A 13 15.34 51.67 -26.12
CA ASN A 13 16.79 51.49 -26.14
C ASN A 13 17.51 52.67 -25.46
N GLN A 14 18.85 52.66 -25.51
CA GLN A 14 19.70 53.70 -24.92
C GLN A 14 19.48 55.08 -25.54
N ASP A 15 18.97 55.16 -26.78
CA ASP A 15 18.66 56.39 -27.50
C ASP A 15 17.21 56.87 -27.28
N ASN A 16 16.50 56.25 -26.33
CA ASN A 16 15.09 56.53 -26.02
C ASN A 16 14.12 56.28 -27.19
N SER A 17 14.50 55.43 -28.15
CA SER A 17 13.62 54.97 -29.22
C SER A 17 12.92 53.67 -28.82
N SER A 18 11.63 53.54 -29.17
CA SER A 18 10.86 52.33 -28.91
C SER A 18 11.44 51.16 -29.71
N VAL A 19 11.81 50.09 -29.02
CA VAL A 19 12.30 48.84 -29.63
C VAL A 19 11.29 47.70 -29.53
N TRP A 20 10.29 47.84 -28.65
CA TRP A 20 9.21 46.87 -28.48
C TRP A 20 8.06 47.54 -27.74
N GLN A 21 6.83 47.22 -28.10
CA GLN A 21 5.64 47.65 -27.35
C GLN A 21 4.61 46.55 -27.27
N SER A 22 3.89 46.49 -26.14
CA SER A 22 2.87 45.46 -25.90
C SER A 22 1.74 45.49 -26.92
N PHE A 23 1.38 46.67 -27.42
CA PHE A 23 0.28 46.82 -28.37
C PHE A 23 0.55 46.17 -29.74
N ASP A 24 1.82 45.95 -30.10
CA ASP A 24 2.21 45.25 -31.33
C ASP A 24 2.03 43.72 -31.25
N HIS A 25 1.76 43.20 -30.05
CA HIS A 25 1.61 41.78 -29.77
C HIS A 25 0.27 41.48 -29.09
N PRO A 26 -0.88 41.71 -29.77
CA PRO A 26 -2.19 41.43 -29.20
C PRO A 26 -2.34 39.94 -28.82
N THR A 27 -3.02 39.69 -27.70
CA THR A 27 -3.33 38.33 -27.22
C THR A 27 -4.77 37.96 -27.56
N ASP A 28 -5.59 37.59 -26.58
CA ASP A 28 -7.04 37.44 -26.63
C ASP A 28 -7.79 38.76 -26.40
N THR A 29 -7.12 39.77 -25.81
CA THR A 29 -7.73 41.03 -25.39
C THR A 29 -7.15 42.22 -26.15
N SER A 30 -8.01 43.16 -26.56
CA SER A 30 -7.65 44.45 -27.15
C SER A 30 -8.26 45.60 -26.34
N VAL A 31 -7.45 46.61 -26.04
CA VAL A 31 -7.85 47.78 -25.23
C VAL A 31 -8.04 49.01 -26.09
N MET A 32 -8.81 49.98 -25.59
CA MET A 32 -9.08 51.22 -26.30
C MET A 32 -7.78 51.99 -26.56
N GLY A 33 -7.58 52.44 -27.80
CA GLY A 33 -6.33 53.06 -28.27
C GLY A 33 -5.36 52.09 -28.94
N GLN A 34 -5.58 50.77 -28.81
CA GLN A 34 -4.83 49.76 -29.56
C GLN A 34 -5.40 49.62 -30.98
N SER A 35 -4.49 49.45 -31.94
CA SER A 35 -4.83 49.21 -33.34
C SER A 35 -4.43 47.80 -33.75
N LEU A 36 -5.33 47.07 -34.38
CA LEU A 36 -5.04 45.76 -34.95
C LEU A 36 -4.56 45.93 -36.41
N CYS A 37 -3.24 45.89 -36.60
CA CYS A 37 -2.59 46.11 -37.89
C CYS A 37 -2.39 44.83 -38.70
N THR A 38 -2.17 44.97 -40.01
CA THR A 38 -1.98 43.86 -40.94
C THR A 38 -0.89 42.91 -40.43
N GLY A 39 -1.22 41.62 -40.33
CA GLY A 39 -0.33 40.58 -39.79
C GLY A 39 -0.44 40.35 -38.28
N MET A 40 -1.20 41.19 -37.56
CA MET A 40 -1.54 40.98 -36.15
C MET A 40 -2.83 40.16 -36.01
N ASN A 41 -2.86 39.29 -34.99
CA ASN A 41 -3.96 38.37 -34.72
C ASN A 41 -4.38 38.46 -33.25
N LEU A 42 -5.65 38.69 -32.99
CA LEU A 42 -6.26 38.44 -31.69
C LEU A 42 -6.61 36.95 -31.61
N SER A 43 -6.09 36.22 -30.64
CA SER A 43 -6.19 34.76 -30.55
C SER A 43 -6.74 34.32 -29.20
N VAL A 44 -7.58 33.30 -29.18
CA VAL A 44 -8.18 32.77 -27.94
C VAL A 44 -7.12 32.25 -26.98
N ARG A 45 -7.36 32.41 -25.67
CA ARG A 45 -6.47 31.94 -24.61
C ARG A 45 -6.40 30.40 -24.55
N THR A 46 -5.19 29.85 -24.49
CA THR A 46 -4.96 28.39 -24.46
C THR A 46 -5.41 27.71 -23.17
N SER A 47 -5.36 28.39 -22.01
CA SER A 47 -5.71 27.78 -20.72
C SER A 47 -7.19 27.42 -20.60
N ASP A 48 -8.03 28.18 -21.30
CA ASP A 48 -9.49 28.16 -21.15
C ASP A 48 -10.15 27.28 -22.23
N THR A 49 -9.33 26.76 -23.15
CA THR A 49 -9.74 25.84 -24.21
C THR A 49 -8.93 24.54 -24.14
N LYS A 50 -9.45 23.45 -24.70
CA LYS A 50 -8.68 22.20 -24.86
C LYS A 50 -7.71 22.26 -26.06
N TRP A 51 -7.49 23.43 -26.65
CA TRP A 51 -6.98 23.59 -28.01
C TRP A 51 -5.78 24.54 -28.05
N PRO A 52 -4.88 24.41 -29.05
CA PRO A 52 -3.85 25.40 -29.26
C PRO A 52 -4.47 26.74 -29.75
N SER A 53 -3.88 27.86 -29.32
CA SER A 53 -4.40 29.23 -29.54
C SER A 53 -4.44 29.65 -31.01
N ASP A 54 -3.86 28.88 -31.90
CA ASP A 54 -3.78 29.11 -33.34
C ASP A 54 -5.06 28.70 -34.10
N ARG A 55 -6.05 28.13 -33.41
CA ARG A 55 -7.27 27.60 -34.05
C ARG A 55 -8.39 28.63 -34.22
N VAL A 56 -8.56 29.59 -33.30
CA VAL A 56 -9.56 30.67 -33.41
C VAL A 56 -8.87 32.01 -33.24
N TYR A 57 -8.88 32.81 -34.31
CA TYR A 57 -8.26 34.12 -34.28
C TYR A 57 -8.94 35.12 -35.21
N LEU A 58 -8.92 36.38 -34.80
CA LEU A 58 -9.27 37.53 -35.61
C LEU A 58 -7.99 38.18 -36.11
N SER A 59 -7.75 38.10 -37.42
CA SER A 59 -6.58 38.68 -38.07
C SER A 59 -6.92 39.93 -38.86
N ALA A 60 -6.08 40.94 -38.78
CA ALA A 60 -6.11 42.06 -39.70
C ALA A 60 -5.32 41.71 -40.97
N GLN A 61 -5.98 41.86 -42.12
CA GLN A 61 -5.41 41.66 -43.44
C GLN A 61 -5.40 42.96 -44.24
N TRP A 62 -4.65 42.97 -45.34
CA TRP A 62 -4.48 44.13 -46.22
C TRP A 62 -5.80 44.66 -46.81
N ASN A 63 -6.87 43.86 -46.79
CA ASN A 63 -8.18 44.17 -47.32
C ASN A 63 -9.31 44.01 -46.30
N GLY A 64 -9.01 44.06 -44.99
CA GLY A 64 -10.01 44.08 -43.91
C GLY A 64 -9.75 43.09 -42.78
N LEU A 65 -10.76 42.83 -41.96
CA LEU A 65 -10.68 41.90 -40.82
C LEU A 65 -11.17 40.51 -41.22
N LEU A 66 -10.39 39.49 -40.87
CA LEU A 66 -10.66 38.08 -41.14
C LEU A 66 -10.75 37.29 -39.84
N TYR A 67 -11.92 36.77 -39.52
CA TYR A 67 -12.07 35.75 -38.50
C TYR A 67 -11.79 34.38 -39.05
N THR A 68 -11.01 33.62 -38.32
CA THR A 68 -10.56 32.29 -38.72
C THR A 68 -10.94 31.27 -37.68
N PHE A 69 -11.45 30.13 -38.15
CA PHE A 69 -11.59 28.91 -37.38
C PHE A 69 -10.93 27.73 -38.12
N ARG A 70 -9.86 27.16 -37.57
CA ARG A 70 -9.21 25.95 -38.14
C ARG A 70 -9.82 24.67 -37.52
N PRO A 71 -10.06 23.61 -38.32
CA PRO A 71 -9.57 23.35 -39.67
C PRO A 71 -10.46 23.91 -40.80
N ALA A 72 -11.61 24.51 -40.47
CA ALA A 72 -12.61 24.85 -41.45
C ALA A 72 -13.04 26.32 -41.41
N PHE A 73 -12.35 27.11 -42.20
CA PHE A 73 -12.85 28.33 -42.82
C PHE A 73 -12.73 29.64 -42.06
N TYR A 74 -12.73 30.66 -42.91
CA TYR A 74 -12.43 32.04 -42.64
C TYR A 74 -13.67 32.86 -43.02
N THR A 75 -14.20 33.66 -42.10
CA THR A 75 -15.23 34.65 -42.40
C THR A 75 -14.57 36.01 -42.51
N LYS A 76 -14.52 36.55 -43.73
CA LYS A 76 -14.01 37.89 -43.99
C LYS A 76 -15.14 38.87 -43.72
N PHE A 77 -15.02 39.66 -42.65
CA PHE A 77 -16.11 40.56 -42.23
C PHE A 77 -16.29 41.71 -43.19
N PHE A 78 -15.19 42.33 -43.60
CA PHE A 78 -15.22 43.53 -44.42
C PHE A 78 -14.14 43.49 -45.49
N GLU A 79 -14.47 44.06 -46.65
CA GLU A 79 -13.56 44.25 -47.77
C GLU A 79 -13.49 45.75 -48.09
N THR A 80 -12.29 46.31 -48.01
CA THR A 80 -12.02 47.71 -48.37
C THR A 80 -11.30 47.74 -49.72
N ASN A 81 -11.69 48.67 -50.60
CA ASN A 81 -11.04 48.86 -51.92
C ASN A 81 -9.70 49.61 -51.80
N THR A 82 -9.48 50.24 -50.66
CA THR A 82 -8.26 50.89 -50.17
C THR A 82 -7.54 49.93 -49.23
N ALA A 83 -6.22 50.08 -49.06
CA ALA A 83 -5.40 49.25 -48.17
C ALA A 83 -5.18 49.94 -46.81
N PRO A 84 -6.15 49.95 -45.87
CA PRO A 84 -5.90 50.42 -44.52
C PRO A 84 -4.97 49.43 -43.82
N SER A 85 -3.87 49.93 -43.28
CA SER A 85 -2.88 49.11 -42.59
C SER A 85 -3.39 48.58 -41.24
N CYS A 86 -4.35 49.26 -40.59
CA CYS A 86 -4.80 48.93 -39.24
C CYS A 86 -6.29 49.23 -38.98
N SER A 87 -6.91 48.40 -38.11
CA SER A 87 -8.24 48.64 -37.53
C SER A 87 -8.09 49.22 -36.13
N ASN A 88 -8.62 50.43 -35.90
CA ASN A 88 -8.46 51.14 -34.64
C ASN A 88 -9.62 50.81 -33.70
N PHE A 89 -9.32 50.48 -32.44
CA PHE A 89 -10.33 50.44 -31.40
C PHE A 89 -10.38 51.77 -30.66
N SER A 90 -11.47 52.50 -30.86
CA SER A 90 -11.70 53.83 -30.28
C SER A 90 -13.04 53.88 -29.55
N ASN A 91 -13.26 54.91 -28.74
CA ASN A 91 -14.51 55.07 -28.03
C ASN A 91 -15.69 55.15 -29.03
N GLY A 92 -16.61 54.18 -28.95
CA GLY A 92 -17.79 54.10 -29.80
C GLY A 92 -17.56 53.48 -31.18
N SER A 93 -16.35 53.06 -31.55
CA SER A 93 -16.14 52.38 -32.83
C SER A 93 -14.92 51.46 -32.90
N PHE A 94 -15.03 50.40 -33.69
CA PHE A 94 -13.92 49.51 -34.04
C PHE A 94 -13.87 49.24 -35.54
N GLY A 95 -12.74 49.50 -36.19
CA GLY A 95 -12.56 49.19 -37.60
C GLY A 95 -11.62 50.15 -38.32
N SER A 96 -11.72 50.14 -39.65
CA SER A 96 -10.94 51.02 -40.54
C SER A 96 -11.71 52.30 -40.85
N PRO A 97 -11.06 53.41 -41.27
CA PRO A 97 -11.75 54.65 -41.61
C PRO A 97 -12.88 54.50 -42.64
N ASP A 98 -12.77 53.53 -43.56
CA ASP A 98 -13.74 53.28 -44.63
C ASP A 98 -14.90 52.37 -44.21
N LYS A 99 -14.72 51.56 -43.16
CA LYS A 99 -15.76 50.67 -42.60
C LYS A 99 -15.50 50.40 -41.12
N THR A 100 -16.42 50.87 -40.29
CA THR A 100 -16.38 50.77 -38.82
C THR A 100 -17.60 50.03 -38.26
N LEU A 101 -17.37 49.22 -37.23
CA LEU A 101 -18.40 48.68 -36.36
C LEU A 101 -18.74 49.73 -35.30
N SER A 102 -20.02 50.05 -35.16
CA SER A 102 -20.50 50.96 -34.12
C SER A 102 -20.52 50.24 -32.77
N LEU A 103 -19.85 50.82 -31.77
CA LEU A 103 -19.80 50.28 -30.42
C LEU A 103 -20.54 51.22 -29.44
N PRO A 104 -21.07 50.70 -28.32
CA PRO A 104 -21.60 51.51 -27.24
C PRO A 104 -20.54 52.48 -26.70
N ILE A 105 -20.91 53.75 -26.50
CA ILE A 105 -20.00 54.78 -25.95
C ILE A 105 -19.59 54.39 -24.54
N ALA A 106 -18.29 54.40 -24.28
CA ALA A 106 -17.68 54.05 -23.01
C ALA A 106 -17.97 55.08 -21.92
N ARG A 107 -18.47 54.60 -20.79
CA ARG A 107 -18.66 55.35 -19.53
C ARG A 107 -17.49 55.12 -18.55
N SER A 108 -16.77 54.01 -18.72
CA SER A 108 -15.55 53.67 -18.00
C SER A 108 -14.58 52.93 -18.95
N LEU A 109 -13.51 52.30 -18.43
CA LEU A 109 -12.57 51.56 -19.27
C LEU A 109 -13.29 50.41 -19.99
N GLN A 110 -13.21 50.40 -21.32
CA GLN A 110 -13.70 49.31 -22.16
C GLN A 110 -12.55 48.53 -22.81
N PHE A 111 -12.73 47.22 -22.92
CA PHE A 111 -11.83 46.33 -23.64
C PHE A 111 -12.64 45.28 -24.42
N MET A 112 -12.11 44.83 -25.55
CA MET A 112 -12.67 43.71 -26.30
C MET A 112 -11.87 42.45 -26.01
N ARG A 113 -12.54 41.31 -25.86
CA ARG A 113 -11.89 40.01 -25.70
C ARG A 113 -12.49 38.97 -26.64
N LEU A 114 -11.62 38.23 -27.33
CA LEU A 114 -11.99 37.06 -28.09
C LEU A 114 -12.07 35.85 -27.15
N GLU A 115 -13.30 35.43 -26.88
CA GLU A 115 -13.62 34.43 -25.87
C GLU A 115 -13.44 32.99 -26.39
N PRO A 116 -13.31 31.99 -25.49
CA PRO A 116 -13.16 30.57 -25.84
C PRO A 116 -14.22 29.99 -26.78
N ASP A 117 -15.42 30.56 -26.80
CA ASP A 117 -16.51 30.19 -27.71
C ASP A 117 -16.48 30.93 -29.05
N GLY A 118 -15.41 31.70 -29.31
CA GLY A 118 -15.16 32.40 -30.56
C GLY A 118 -15.90 33.73 -30.70
N HIS A 119 -16.65 34.17 -29.69
CA HIS A 119 -17.31 35.49 -29.69
C HIS A 119 -16.31 36.59 -29.33
N LEU A 120 -16.35 37.72 -30.04
CA LEU A 120 -15.61 38.92 -29.67
C LEU A 120 -16.53 39.80 -28.82
N ARG A 121 -16.30 39.82 -27.50
CA ARG A 121 -17.15 40.54 -26.55
C ARG A 121 -16.49 41.83 -26.10
N LEU A 122 -17.27 42.91 -26.11
CA LEU A 122 -16.92 44.20 -25.53
C LEU A 122 -17.34 44.19 -24.06
N TYR A 123 -16.38 44.45 -23.18
CA TYR A 123 -16.57 44.57 -21.75
C TYR A 123 -16.35 46.01 -21.29
N GLU A 124 -17.10 46.41 -20.28
CA GLU A 124 -16.95 47.69 -19.58
C GLU A 124 -16.66 47.44 -18.09
N MET A 125 -15.65 48.11 -17.55
CA MET A 125 -15.25 47.93 -16.15
C MET A 125 -16.22 48.59 -15.19
N GLN A 126 -16.65 47.85 -14.17
CA GLN A 126 -17.50 48.31 -13.07
C GLN A 126 -16.81 48.00 -11.74
N GLY A 127 -15.91 48.89 -11.32
CA GLY A 127 -15.10 48.69 -10.12
C GLY A 127 -14.05 47.59 -10.32
N GLN A 128 -14.18 46.47 -9.60
CA GLN A 128 -13.31 45.30 -9.75
C GLN A 128 -13.84 44.25 -10.75
N ASP A 129 -15.11 44.33 -11.14
CA ASP A 129 -15.74 43.41 -12.09
C ASP A 129 -15.84 44.03 -13.49
N SER A 130 -16.04 43.19 -14.50
CA SER A 130 -16.28 43.60 -15.89
C SER A 130 -17.65 43.13 -16.36
N LEU A 131 -18.45 44.04 -16.91
CA LEU A 131 -19.76 43.73 -17.48
C LEU A 131 -19.66 43.57 -19.00
N MET A 132 -20.23 42.50 -19.55
CA MET A 132 -20.35 42.32 -21.00
C MET A 132 -21.43 43.25 -21.55
N VAL A 133 -21.06 44.11 -22.51
CA VAL A 133 -21.95 45.17 -23.04
C VAL A 133 -22.44 44.84 -24.45
N LEU A 134 -21.60 44.25 -25.30
CA LEU A 134 -21.95 43.92 -26.67
C LEU A 134 -21.11 42.74 -27.18
N ASP A 135 -21.74 41.84 -27.94
CA ASP A 135 -21.02 40.96 -28.86
C ASP A 135 -20.74 41.71 -30.16
N VAL A 136 -19.48 42.08 -30.37
CA VAL A 136 -19.03 42.98 -31.43
C VAL A 136 -19.31 42.41 -32.82
N LEU A 137 -19.29 41.09 -32.96
CA LEU A 137 -19.48 40.42 -34.24
C LEU A 137 -20.95 40.06 -34.50
N SER A 138 -21.83 40.21 -33.51
CA SER A 138 -23.25 39.85 -33.64
C SER A 138 -24.03 40.66 -34.69
N THR A 139 -23.48 41.79 -35.14
CA THR A 139 -24.08 42.60 -36.22
C THR A 139 -23.85 41.99 -37.60
N GLU A 140 -22.83 41.14 -37.76
CA GLU A 140 -22.43 40.53 -39.04
C GLU A 140 -22.57 38.99 -39.01
N MET A 141 -22.58 38.39 -37.82
CA MET A 141 -22.74 36.96 -37.60
C MET A 141 -23.92 36.69 -36.68
N ASN A 142 -24.78 35.75 -37.08
CA ASN A 142 -25.79 35.22 -36.17
C ASN A 142 -25.14 34.27 -35.17
N TYR A 143 -25.81 34.00 -34.05
CA TYR A 143 -25.32 33.11 -33.01
C TYR A 143 -24.86 31.73 -33.52
N CYS A 144 -25.57 31.13 -34.48
CA CYS A 144 -25.19 29.83 -35.04
C CYS A 144 -24.11 29.89 -36.12
N ASP A 145 -23.69 31.09 -36.54
CA ASP A 145 -22.57 31.25 -37.48
C ASP A 145 -21.22 31.11 -36.74
N TYR A 146 -21.22 31.23 -35.40
CA TYR A 146 -20.07 30.94 -34.56
C TYR A 146 -19.92 29.42 -34.43
N PRO A 147 -18.81 28.83 -34.87
CA PRO A 147 -18.63 27.38 -34.80
C PRO A 147 -18.83 26.85 -33.38
N MET A 148 -18.33 27.53 -32.35
CA MET A 148 -18.38 27.02 -30.98
C MET A 148 -19.64 27.39 -30.17
N ALA A 149 -20.65 27.99 -30.81
CA ALA A 149 -21.87 28.46 -30.13
C ALA A 149 -22.54 27.37 -29.25
N CYS A 150 -22.51 26.12 -29.71
CA CYS A 150 -23.12 24.99 -29.01
C CYS A 150 -22.15 23.92 -28.51
N GLY A 151 -20.84 24.16 -28.57
CA GLY A 151 -19.81 23.23 -28.11
C GLY A 151 -19.76 21.89 -28.84
N ASP A 152 -18.94 20.96 -28.32
CA ASP A 152 -18.70 19.64 -28.92
C ASP A 152 -20.00 18.85 -29.12
N TYR A 153 -20.17 18.18 -30.26
CA TYR A 153 -21.38 17.43 -30.63
C TYR A 153 -22.69 18.26 -30.57
N GLY A 154 -22.63 19.59 -30.49
CA GLY A 154 -23.80 20.46 -30.43
C GLY A 154 -24.41 20.76 -31.80
N ILE A 155 -25.73 20.87 -31.86
CA ILE A 155 -26.49 21.36 -33.02
C ILE A 155 -27.06 22.73 -32.68
N CYS A 156 -26.72 23.75 -33.46
CA CYS A 156 -27.25 25.10 -33.30
C CYS A 156 -28.42 25.35 -34.26
N SER A 157 -29.57 25.71 -33.70
CA SER A 157 -30.75 26.09 -34.47
C SER A 157 -31.34 27.38 -33.95
N LYS A 158 -31.36 28.44 -34.77
CA LYS A 158 -31.99 29.73 -34.45
C LYS A 158 -31.56 30.33 -33.09
N GLY A 159 -30.32 30.11 -32.67
CA GLY A 159 -29.82 30.59 -31.38
C GLY A 159 -29.90 29.57 -30.23
N GLU A 160 -30.50 28.41 -30.45
CA GLU A 160 -30.67 27.37 -29.43
C GLU A 160 -29.77 26.15 -29.70
N CYS A 161 -29.22 25.59 -28.62
CA CYS A 161 -28.34 24.42 -28.67
C CYS A 161 -29.08 23.13 -28.31
N SER A 162 -28.86 22.09 -29.10
CA SER A 162 -29.43 20.75 -28.90
C SER A 162 -28.41 19.65 -29.14
N CYS A 163 -28.67 18.45 -28.61
CA CYS A 163 -27.84 17.28 -28.88
C CYS A 163 -28.42 16.42 -30.03
N PRO A 164 -27.58 15.72 -30.82
CA PRO A 164 -28.00 14.88 -31.95
C PRO A 164 -29.07 13.84 -31.61
N SER A 165 -29.01 13.27 -30.40
CA SER A 165 -30.05 12.40 -29.88
C SER A 165 -29.96 12.32 -28.37
N LEU A 166 -31.02 12.71 -27.66
CA LEU A 166 -31.11 12.61 -26.20
C LEU A 166 -31.03 11.16 -25.67
N LYS A 167 -31.17 10.15 -26.54
CA LYS A 167 -30.99 8.74 -26.18
C LYS A 167 -29.53 8.30 -26.12
N ASN A 168 -28.65 8.95 -26.90
CA ASN A 168 -27.25 8.54 -27.07
C ASN A 168 -26.27 9.62 -26.60
N PHE A 169 -26.74 10.86 -26.49
CA PHE A 169 -25.98 12.04 -26.10
C PHE A 169 -26.74 12.82 -25.03
N LYS A 170 -26.00 13.41 -24.09
CA LYS A 170 -26.54 14.31 -23.08
C LYS A 170 -25.78 15.64 -23.09
N PHE A 171 -26.42 16.71 -22.68
CA PHE A 171 -25.72 17.96 -22.42
C PHE A 171 -24.62 17.75 -21.39
N ARG A 172 -23.49 18.39 -21.62
CA ARG A 172 -22.38 18.39 -20.66
C ARG A 172 -22.75 19.15 -19.40
N ASN A 173 -23.54 20.22 -19.56
CA ASN A 173 -24.17 20.97 -18.49
C ASN A 173 -25.60 21.33 -18.90
N GLU A 174 -26.59 20.75 -18.24
CA GLU A 174 -28.01 21.00 -18.56
C GLU A 174 -28.42 22.47 -18.35
N ARG A 175 -27.73 23.20 -17.46
CA ARG A 175 -27.99 24.63 -17.22
C ARG A 175 -27.27 25.56 -18.20
N LEU A 176 -26.31 25.02 -18.97
CA LEU A 176 -25.54 25.76 -19.96
C LEU A 176 -25.41 24.93 -21.25
N PRO A 177 -26.48 24.89 -22.09
CA PRO A 177 -26.50 24.10 -23.33
C PRO A 177 -25.37 24.42 -24.32
N SER A 178 -24.82 25.63 -24.28
CA SER A 178 -23.66 26.05 -25.09
C SER A 178 -22.36 25.32 -24.74
N ALA A 179 -22.30 24.61 -23.60
CA ALA A 179 -21.13 23.85 -23.18
C ALA A 179 -20.92 22.53 -23.95
N GLY A 180 -21.81 22.18 -24.87
CA GLY A 180 -21.72 20.96 -25.69
C GLY A 180 -22.45 19.75 -25.14
N CYS A 181 -22.36 18.67 -25.91
CA CYS A 181 -22.94 17.37 -25.67
C CYS A 181 -21.84 16.32 -25.48
N THR A 182 -22.16 15.26 -24.74
CA THR A 182 -21.27 14.12 -24.50
C THR A 182 -21.97 12.83 -24.84
N SER A 183 -21.25 11.90 -25.47
CA SER A 183 -21.74 10.54 -25.73
C SER A 183 -21.97 9.79 -24.41
N LEU A 184 -23.08 9.06 -24.31
CA LEU A 184 -23.40 8.21 -23.16
C LEU A 184 -22.62 6.89 -23.14
N SER A 185 -22.07 6.47 -24.29
CA SER A 185 -21.23 5.27 -24.41
C SER A 185 -19.76 5.67 -24.62
N SER A 186 -18.84 5.05 -23.87
CA SER A 186 -17.40 5.27 -24.01
C SER A 186 -16.86 4.45 -25.16
N THR A 187 -16.43 5.11 -26.24
CA THR A 187 -15.93 4.49 -27.47
C THR A 187 -14.80 3.51 -27.20
N SER A 188 -15.11 2.21 -27.18
CA SER A 188 -14.13 1.14 -27.25
C SER A 188 -14.01 0.70 -28.71
N CYS A 189 -12.91 1.06 -29.39
CA CYS A 189 -12.72 0.68 -30.79
C CYS A 189 -12.26 -0.78 -30.97
N ASN A 190 -12.98 -1.73 -30.36
CA ASN A 190 -12.59 -3.12 -30.37
C ASN A 190 -13.17 -3.88 -31.59
N GLN A 191 -14.35 -3.50 -32.13
CA GLN A 191 -14.90 -4.06 -33.38
C GLN A 191 -15.78 -3.05 -34.15
N ALA A 192 -15.68 -3.04 -35.49
CA ALA A 192 -16.52 -2.19 -36.36
C ALA A 192 -18.02 -2.56 -36.32
N GLN A 193 -18.37 -3.77 -35.86
CA GLN A 193 -19.76 -4.25 -35.74
C GLN A 193 -20.53 -3.64 -34.56
N ASP A 194 -19.83 -3.02 -33.62
CA ASP A 194 -20.42 -2.43 -32.43
C ASP A 194 -20.80 -0.94 -32.62
N HIS A 195 -20.55 -0.40 -33.81
CA HIS A 195 -20.82 1.00 -34.13
C HIS A 195 -21.95 1.14 -35.16
N GLN A 196 -22.80 2.13 -34.94
CA GLN A 196 -23.87 2.52 -35.86
C GLN A 196 -23.79 4.02 -36.15
N LEU A 197 -24.19 4.42 -37.35
CA LEU A 197 -24.34 5.82 -37.73
C LEU A 197 -25.78 6.30 -37.47
N LEU A 198 -25.92 7.36 -36.68
CA LEU A 198 -27.16 8.07 -36.45
C LEU A 198 -27.27 9.22 -37.45
N GLN A 199 -28.31 9.22 -38.28
CA GLN A 199 -28.57 10.32 -39.20
C GLN A 199 -29.09 11.55 -38.44
N VAL A 200 -28.50 12.70 -38.73
CA VAL A 200 -28.93 14.03 -38.26
C VAL A 200 -29.48 14.79 -39.46
N ASN A 201 -30.74 15.20 -39.36
CA ASN A 201 -31.46 15.84 -40.47
C ASN A 201 -31.44 17.37 -40.35
N ASN A 202 -31.64 18.04 -41.48
CA ASN A 202 -31.73 19.50 -41.59
C ASN A 202 -30.51 20.23 -41.04
N VAL A 203 -29.32 19.71 -41.35
CA VAL A 203 -28.06 20.29 -40.89
C VAL A 203 -27.15 20.58 -42.08
N SER A 204 -26.47 21.72 -42.05
CA SER A 204 -25.37 22.06 -42.93
C SER A 204 -24.06 22.03 -42.17
N TYR A 205 -23.00 21.82 -42.94
CA TYR A 205 -21.66 22.11 -42.48
C TYR A 205 -21.41 23.61 -42.59
N PHE A 206 -20.80 24.19 -41.56
CA PHE A 206 -20.61 25.64 -41.41
C PHE A 206 -19.79 26.30 -42.54
N SER A 207 -19.07 25.55 -43.37
CA SER A 207 -18.42 26.08 -44.57
C SER A 207 -18.54 25.19 -45.79
N ASN A 208 -19.32 25.65 -46.79
CA ASN A 208 -19.39 25.03 -48.10
C ASN A 208 -18.02 24.97 -48.81
N ARG A 209 -17.19 26.02 -48.68
CA ARG A 209 -15.90 26.07 -49.37
C ARG A 209 -14.89 25.07 -48.79
N VAL A 210 -14.86 24.90 -47.47
CA VAL A 210 -13.96 23.90 -46.86
C VAL A 210 -14.47 22.51 -47.12
N PHE A 211 -15.78 22.32 -47.04
CA PHE A 211 -16.39 21.08 -47.46
C PHE A 211 -15.93 20.72 -48.88
N SER A 212 -16.02 21.63 -49.84
CA SER A 212 -15.53 21.37 -51.22
C SER A 212 -14.02 21.12 -51.32
N LEU A 213 -13.20 21.64 -50.41
CA LEU A 213 -11.74 21.44 -50.40
C LEU A 213 -11.33 20.09 -49.79
N LEU A 214 -12.02 19.66 -48.73
CA LEU A 214 -11.67 18.47 -47.94
C LEU A 214 -12.47 17.24 -48.33
N ALA A 215 -13.65 17.41 -48.95
CA ALA A 215 -14.50 16.29 -49.31
C ALA A 215 -13.91 15.54 -50.52
N THR A 216 -14.01 14.22 -50.46
CA THR A 216 -13.62 13.31 -51.54
C THR A 216 -14.85 12.81 -52.29
N SER A 217 -14.70 12.44 -53.56
CA SER A 217 -15.79 11.82 -54.32
C SER A 217 -16.00 10.37 -53.84
N ALA A 218 -17.19 10.05 -53.34
CA ALA A 218 -17.57 8.69 -52.96
C ALA A 218 -19.10 8.54 -52.97
N SER A 219 -19.60 7.30 -53.01
CA SER A 219 -21.01 7.03 -52.74
C SER A 219 -21.32 7.14 -51.25
N GLU A 220 -22.57 7.43 -50.91
CA GLU A 220 -23.01 7.59 -49.52
C GLU A 220 -22.70 6.36 -48.66
N ASP A 221 -22.89 5.15 -49.19
CA ASP A 221 -22.61 3.89 -48.49
C ASP A 221 -21.12 3.66 -48.24
N VAL A 222 -20.27 3.97 -49.22
CA VAL A 222 -18.82 3.88 -49.06
C VAL A 222 -18.36 4.89 -48.01
N CYS A 223 -18.91 6.10 -48.06
CA CYS A 223 -18.62 7.16 -47.10
C CYS A 223 -18.99 6.74 -45.65
N LYS A 224 -20.19 6.17 -45.47
CA LYS A 224 -20.67 5.62 -44.19
C LYS A 224 -19.78 4.49 -43.68
N ARG A 225 -19.46 3.52 -44.53
CA ARG A 225 -18.62 2.36 -44.15
C ARG A 225 -17.21 2.77 -43.75
N SER A 226 -16.61 3.72 -44.47
CA SER A 226 -15.28 4.25 -44.14
C SER A 226 -15.23 4.83 -42.72
N CYS A 227 -16.27 5.58 -42.31
CA CYS A 227 -16.34 6.09 -40.95
C CYS A 227 -16.57 5.01 -39.87
N LEU A 228 -17.34 3.97 -40.19
CA LEU A 228 -17.57 2.86 -39.25
C LEU A 228 -16.27 2.09 -38.95
N ILE A 229 -15.43 1.91 -39.97
CA ILE A 229 -14.15 1.21 -39.87
C ILE A 229 -13.07 2.09 -39.22
N ASP A 230 -13.05 3.39 -39.51
CA ASP A 230 -12.08 4.31 -38.94
C ASP A 230 -12.41 4.63 -37.47
N CYS A 231 -11.55 4.21 -36.55
CA CYS A 231 -11.68 4.48 -35.11
C CYS A 231 -11.64 5.97 -34.79
N SER A 232 -10.91 6.75 -35.59
CA SER A 232 -10.81 8.19 -35.39
C SER A 232 -12.05 8.92 -35.90
N CYS A 233 -12.80 8.34 -36.85
CA CYS A 233 -13.99 8.98 -37.41
C CYS A 233 -15.16 9.00 -36.41
N LYS A 234 -15.72 10.19 -36.22
CA LYS A 234 -16.82 10.49 -35.29
C LYS A 234 -18.09 10.93 -35.99
N ALA A 235 -18.00 11.54 -37.17
CA ALA A 235 -19.15 11.85 -38.00
C ALA A 235 -18.81 11.88 -39.50
N VAL A 236 -19.85 11.87 -40.33
CA VAL A 236 -19.78 11.97 -41.78
C VAL A 236 -20.66 13.10 -42.26
N ILE A 237 -20.16 13.93 -43.17
CA ILE A 237 -20.97 14.86 -43.96
C ILE A 237 -20.97 14.39 -45.41
N PHE A 238 -22.14 14.34 -46.01
CA PHE A 238 -22.33 13.91 -47.38
C PHE A 238 -23.17 14.94 -48.15
N GLN A 239 -22.72 15.30 -49.35
CA GLN A 239 -23.46 16.15 -50.29
C GLN A 239 -23.64 15.39 -51.60
N LYS A 240 -24.90 15.13 -51.97
CA LYS A 240 -25.21 14.50 -53.25
C LYS A 240 -24.92 15.46 -54.41
N TYR A 241 -24.47 14.95 -55.55
CA TYR A 241 -24.35 15.79 -56.75
C TYR A 241 -25.73 16.36 -57.13
N ASN A 242 -25.78 17.66 -57.44
CA ASN A 242 -27.01 18.28 -57.91
C ASN A 242 -27.42 17.64 -59.25
N ALA A 243 -28.67 17.17 -59.34
CA ALA A 243 -29.25 16.62 -60.57
C ALA A 243 -29.37 17.64 -61.74
N SER A 244 -28.88 18.87 -61.55
CA SER A 244 -28.89 19.95 -62.54
C SER A 244 -27.58 20.11 -63.31
N MET A 245 -26.56 19.28 -63.05
CA MET A 245 -25.35 19.27 -63.90
C MET A 245 -25.59 18.48 -65.18
N ASP A 246 -25.10 19.04 -66.29
CA ASP A 246 -25.23 18.50 -67.64
C ASP A 246 -24.78 17.02 -67.69
N PRO A 247 -25.68 16.08 -68.05
CA PRO A 247 -25.37 14.65 -68.14
C PRO A 247 -24.19 14.31 -69.05
N SER A 248 -23.80 15.21 -69.95
CA SER A 248 -22.67 15.01 -70.88
C SER A 248 -21.28 15.20 -70.24
N LEU A 249 -21.20 15.76 -69.03
CA LEU A 249 -19.96 15.86 -68.23
C LEU A 249 -19.84 14.74 -67.17
N MET A 250 -20.89 13.93 -66.99
CA MET A 250 -20.88 12.78 -66.09
C MET A 250 -20.25 11.59 -66.81
N GLY A 251 -19.04 11.19 -66.38
CA GLY A 251 -18.45 9.89 -66.70
C GLY A 251 -19.30 8.73 -66.16
N PRO A 252 -18.76 7.49 -66.05
CA PRO A 252 -19.51 6.30 -65.62
C PRO A 252 -19.79 6.28 -64.11
N TYR A 253 -20.23 7.40 -63.53
CA TYR A 253 -20.55 7.56 -62.12
C TYR A 253 -22.04 7.33 -61.88
N SER A 254 -22.33 6.69 -60.76
CA SER A 254 -23.66 6.26 -60.36
C SER A 254 -24.50 7.44 -59.85
N THR A 255 -25.83 7.32 -59.91
CA THR A 255 -26.76 8.36 -59.43
C THR A 255 -26.73 8.60 -57.91
N ASP A 256 -25.88 7.87 -57.17
CA ASP A 256 -25.73 7.94 -55.71
C ASP A 256 -24.34 8.44 -55.27
N ASP A 257 -23.52 8.89 -56.22
CA ASP A 257 -22.23 9.50 -55.93
C ASP A 257 -22.39 10.97 -55.48
N GLY A 258 -21.46 11.40 -54.64
CA GLY A 258 -21.43 12.73 -54.08
C GLY A 258 -20.10 13.07 -53.45
N TYR A 259 -20.06 14.16 -52.71
CA TYR A 259 -18.91 14.59 -51.93
C TYR A 259 -19.05 14.07 -50.49
N CYS A 260 -17.99 13.43 -50.00
CA CYS A 260 -17.89 12.75 -48.71
C CYS A 260 -16.80 13.38 -47.84
N LEU A 261 -17.13 13.78 -46.62
CA LEU A 261 -16.19 14.30 -45.63
C LEU A 261 -16.28 13.48 -44.34
N LEU A 262 -15.16 12.87 -43.94
CA LEU A 262 -15.01 12.16 -42.67
C LEU A 262 -14.49 13.12 -41.60
N ILE A 263 -15.17 13.18 -40.46
CA ILE A 263 -14.81 14.06 -39.34
C ILE A 263 -14.22 13.22 -38.21
N SER A 264 -12.98 13.50 -37.82
CA SER A 264 -12.27 12.76 -36.77
C SER A 264 -12.09 13.50 -35.43
N GLU A 265 -12.24 14.82 -35.43
CA GLU A 265 -12.16 15.66 -34.22
C GLU A 265 -13.57 15.92 -33.64
N ASP A 266 -13.71 15.93 -32.30
CA ASP A 266 -15.00 16.18 -31.61
C ASP A 266 -15.63 17.52 -32.01
N MET A 267 -14.78 18.50 -32.35
CA MET A 267 -15.14 19.88 -32.65
C MET A 267 -15.63 20.13 -34.07
N ALA A 268 -15.44 19.23 -35.02
CA ALA A 268 -15.89 19.47 -36.40
C ALA A 268 -17.35 19.03 -36.64
N ILE A 269 -18.02 18.50 -35.61
CA ILE A 269 -19.41 18.06 -35.62
C ILE A 269 -20.29 19.20 -35.13
N LEU A 270 -20.25 20.31 -35.86
CA LEU A 270 -21.05 21.49 -35.61
C LEU A 270 -22.00 21.67 -36.78
N PHE A 271 -23.28 21.65 -36.45
CA PHE A 271 -24.35 21.65 -37.40
C PHE A 271 -25.16 22.94 -37.26
N ALA A 272 -25.27 23.69 -38.34
CA ALA A 272 -26.24 24.79 -38.44
C ALA A 272 -27.47 24.27 -39.19
N VAL A 273 -28.67 24.70 -38.82
CA VAL A 273 -29.87 24.25 -39.54
C VAL A 273 -29.97 24.92 -40.91
N ASP A 274 -29.94 24.12 -41.98
CA ASP A 274 -30.15 24.59 -43.36
C ASP A 274 -31.41 23.92 -43.94
N SER A 275 -32.36 24.76 -44.35
CA SER A 275 -33.63 24.33 -44.98
C SER A 275 -33.45 23.76 -46.39
N SER A 276 -32.26 23.91 -46.99
CA SER A 276 -31.98 23.48 -48.37
C SER A 276 -31.73 21.98 -48.54
N ASN A 277 -31.64 21.20 -47.44
CA ASN A 277 -31.37 19.74 -47.46
C ASN A 277 -30.17 19.32 -48.33
N ARG A 278 -29.22 20.22 -48.58
CA ARG A 278 -28.06 19.96 -49.45
C ARG A 278 -27.07 18.99 -48.84
N PHE A 279 -27.05 18.86 -47.52
CA PHE A 279 -26.13 18.00 -46.79
C PHE A 279 -26.90 16.97 -45.97
N SER A 280 -26.32 15.77 -45.87
CA SER A 280 -26.73 14.72 -44.95
C SER A 280 -25.59 14.47 -43.97
N ALA A 281 -25.90 14.44 -42.68
CA ALA A 281 -24.91 14.19 -41.66
C ALA A 281 -25.19 12.92 -40.87
N PHE A 282 -24.14 12.20 -40.51
CA PHE A 282 -24.23 10.94 -39.79
C PHE A 282 -23.23 10.92 -38.64
N VAL A 283 -23.71 10.87 -37.40
CA VAL A 283 -22.87 10.83 -36.20
C VAL A 283 -22.68 9.37 -35.74
N LYS A 284 -21.45 8.96 -35.50
CA LYS A 284 -21.11 7.61 -35.03
C LYS A 284 -21.52 7.44 -33.56
N LYS A 285 -22.23 6.37 -33.27
CA LYS A 285 -22.61 5.93 -31.93
C LYS A 285 -22.27 4.46 -31.74
N GLU A 286 -22.10 4.05 -30.48
CA GLU A 286 -21.99 2.64 -30.12
C GLU A 286 -23.39 2.03 -29.97
N VAL A 287 -23.55 0.77 -30.37
CA VAL A 287 -24.81 0.05 -30.25
C VAL A 287 -24.94 -0.45 -28.81
N GLU A 288 -26.01 -0.05 -28.10
CA GLU A 288 -26.37 -0.67 -26.83
C GLU A 288 -26.56 -2.17 -27.06
N GLY A 289 -25.65 -2.94 -26.47
CA GLY A 289 -25.44 -4.32 -26.85
C GLY A 289 -26.71 -5.16 -26.76
N HIS A 290 -26.84 -6.04 -27.75
CA HIS A 290 -27.60 -7.30 -27.76
C HIS A 290 -27.12 -8.28 -26.64
N SER A 291 -26.60 -7.73 -25.52
CA SER A 291 -25.70 -8.33 -24.55
C SER A 291 -26.43 -9.00 -23.38
N GLU A 292 -27.69 -8.65 -23.09
CA GLU A 292 -28.40 -9.26 -21.96
C GLU A 292 -28.74 -10.74 -22.19
N LYS A 293 -29.29 -11.10 -23.36
CA LYS A 293 -29.66 -12.51 -23.63
C LYS A 293 -28.45 -13.43 -23.77
N ARG A 294 -27.34 -12.93 -24.31
CA ARG A 294 -26.08 -13.70 -24.45
C ARG A 294 -25.31 -13.78 -23.12
N ARG A 295 -25.35 -12.72 -22.29
CA ARG A 295 -24.80 -12.75 -20.92
C ARG A 295 -25.55 -13.74 -20.03
N ILE A 296 -26.87 -13.82 -20.09
CA ILE A 296 -27.63 -14.76 -19.26
C ILE A 296 -27.27 -16.22 -19.63
N ILE A 297 -27.16 -16.55 -20.92
CA ILE A 297 -26.81 -17.92 -21.35
C ILE A 297 -25.35 -18.26 -20.99
N ILE A 298 -24.42 -17.31 -21.11
CA ILE A 298 -23.01 -17.52 -20.74
C ILE A 298 -22.85 -17.59 -19.22
N VAL A 299 -23.55 -16.75 -18.45
CA VAL A 299 -23.49 -16.76 -16.97
C VAL A 299 -24.13 -18.01 -16.41
N VAL A 300 -25.28 -18.46 -16.93
CA VAL A 300 -25.92 -19.72 -16.46
C VAL A 300 -25.05 -20.93 -16.79
N ASN A 301 -24.46 -21.01 -17.99
CA ASN A 301 -23.55 -22.10 -18.35
C ASN A 301 -22.19 -22.01 -17.64
N SER A 302 -21.68 -20.81 -17.37
CA SER A 302 -20.45 -20.61 -16.62
C SER A 302 -20.65 -20.88 -15.13
N ILE A 303 -21.80 -20.54 -14.55
CA ILE A 303 -22.14 -20.88 -13.17
C ILE A 303 -22.37 -22.38 -13.06
N ALA A 304 -23.12 -23.01 -13.97
CA ALA A 304 -23.29 -24.46 -13.96
C ALA A 304 -21.95 -25.20 -14.16
N GLY A 305 -21.11 -24.72 -15.09
CA GLY A 305 -19.76 -25.23 -15.31
C GLY A 305 -18.83 -25.02 -14.12
N PHE A 306 -18.85 -23.83 -13.50
CA PHE A 306 -18.05 -23.50 -12.33
C PHE A 306 -18.53 -24.23 -11.09
N CYS A 307 -19.85 -24.44 -10.93
CA CYS A 307 -20.42 -25.27 -9.88
C CYS A 307 -20.07 -26.74 -10.10
N LEU A 308 -20.13 -27.28 -11.32
CA LEU A 308 -19.70 -28.64 -11.61
C LEU A 308 -18.20 -28.83 -11.39
N ILE A 309 -17.36 -27.89 -11.86
CA ILE A 309 -15.92 -27.91 -11.61
C ILE A 309 -15.63 -27.73 -10.13
N SER A 310 -16.35 -26.86 -9.43
CA SER A 310 -16.19 -26.65 -7.99
C SER A 310 -16.71 -27.83 -7.19
N ILE A 311 -17.74 -28.56 -7.63
CA ILE A 311 -18.21 -29.81 -7.02
C ILE A 311 -17.22 -30.93 -7.33
N VAL A 312 -16.64 -31.00 -8.53
CA VAL A 312 -15.60 -31.99 -8.87
C VAL A 312 -14.30 -31.70 -8.12
N VAL A 313 -13.89 -30.43 -8.01
CA VAL A 313 -12.74 -29.99 -7.22
C VAL A 313 -13.04 -30.14 -5.74
N TYR A 314 -14.23 -29.81 -5.26
CA TYR A 314 -14.62 -30.03 -3.87
C TYR A 314 -14.68 -31.52 -3.57
N THR A 315 -15.23 -32.36 -4.43
CA THR A 315 -15.26 -33.82 -4.21
C THR A 315 -13.89 -34.46 -4.43
N ALA A 316 -13.02 -33.93 -5.28
CA ALA A 316 -11.65 -34.39 -5.46
C ALA A 316 -10.74 -33.93 -4.32
N VAL A 317 -10.88 -32.69 -3.86
CA VAL A 317 -10.22 -32.13 -2.67
C VAL A 317 -10.76 -32.79 -1.43
N TRP A 318 -12.06 -33.03 -1.30
CA TRP A 318 -12.68 -33.75 -0.17
C TRP A 318 -12.37 -35.23 -0.23
N LYS A 319 -12.28 -35.87 -1.41
CA LYS A 319 -11.71 -37.22 -1.55
C LYS A 319 -10.22 -37.23 -1.25
N LYS A 320 -9.45 -36.18 -1.55
CA LYS A 320 -8.03 -36.08 -1.20
C LYS A 320 -7.83 -35.80 0.30
N TYR A 321 -8.66 -34.94 0.89
CA TYR A 321 -8.71 -34.64 2.33
C TYR A 321 -9.14 -35.88 3.11
N LYS A 322 -10.20 -36.57 2.66
CA LYS A 322 -10.71 -37.78 3.30
C LYS A 322 -9.79 -38.99 3.07
N LYS A 323 -9.07 -39.05 1.94
CA LYS A 323 -8.04 -40.07 1.68
C LYS A 323 -6.74 -39.80 2.46
N ASP A 324 -6.44 -38.56 2.80
CA ASP A 324 -5.36 -38.21 3.74
C ASP A 324 -5.78 -38.45 5.20
N GLU A 325 -7.07 -38.30 5.53
CA GLU A 325 -7.64 -38.57 6.86
C GLU A 325 -7.87 -40.08 7.14
N GLU A 326 -8.01 -40.92 6.10
CA GLU A 326 -8.01 -42.39 6.18
C GLU A 326 -6.66 -43.02 5.77
N SER A 327 -5.55 -42.32 5.94
CA SER A 327 -4.25 -42.99 6.03
C SER A 327 -4.07 -43.52 7.44
N SER A 328 -4.44 -44.78 7.62
CA SER A 328 -4.15 -45.58 8.82
C SER A 328 -2.73 -45.31 9.32
N PHE A 329 -2.67 -44.78 10.54
CA PHE A 329 -1.46 -44.38 11.27
C PHE A 329 -0.37 -45.44 11.23
N VAL A 330 0.71 -45.14 10.49
CA VAL A 330 2.03 -45.68 10.82
C VAL A 330 2.67 -44.66 11.75
N ILE A 331 2.89 -45.04 13.01
CA ILE A 331 3.74 -44.30 13.94
C ILE A 331 5.14 -44.32 13.34
N ILE A 332 5.54 -43.26 12.64
CA ILE A 332 6.94 -43.08 12.23
C ILE A 332 7.69 -42.59 13.48
N PRO A 333 8.65 -43.35 14.02
CA PRO A 333 9.43 -42.91 15.16
C PRO A 333 10.16 -41.60 14.84
N GLY A 334 9.99 -40.57 15.67
CA GLY A 334 10.69 -39.29 15.53
C GLY A 334 9.86 -38.14 14.96
N ILE A 335 8.64 -38.38 14.46
CA ILE A 335 7.73 -37.30 14.03
C ILE A 335 6.62 -37.12 15.07
N PRO A 336 6.36 -35.88 15.57
CA PRO A 336 5.25 -35.62 16.48
C PRO A 336 3.91 -36.06 15.89
N LYS A 337 3.15 -36.87 16.63
CA LYS A 337 1.82 -37.34 16.19
C LYS A 337 0.82 -36.18 16.18
N ARG A 338 0.00 -36.09 15.13
CA ARG A 338 -1.16 -35.20 15.13
C ARG A 338 -2.32 -35.87 15.89
N PHE A 339 -2.85 -35.20 16.89
CA PHE A 339 -4.02 -35.61 17.67
C PHE A 339 -5.22 -34.72 17.35
N SER A 340 -6.43 -35.29 17.44
CA SER A 340 -7.64 -34.47 17.43
C SER A 340 -7.89 -33.83 18.79
N PHE A 341 -8.70 -32.76 18.82
CA PHE A 341 -9.08 -32.14 20.08
C PHE A 341 -9.86 -33.11 20.96
N ASP A 342 -10.82 -33.84 20.37
CA ASP A 342 -11.65 -34.82 21.08
C ASP A 342 -10.79 -35.96 21.67
N GLU A 343 -9.77 -36.42 20.93
CA GLU A 343 -8.81 -37.41 21.45
C GLU A 343 -8.10 -36.90 22.71
N LEU A 344 -7.62 -35.65 22.71
CA LEU A 344 -6.91 -35.06 23.85
C LEU A 344 -7.85 -34.69 25.00
N GLU A 345 -9.08 -34.27 24.70
CA GLU A 345 -10.10 -34.02 25.70
C GLU A 345 -10.43 -35.30 26.47
N VAL A 346 -10.65 -36.42 25.77
CA VAL A 346 -10.86 -37.73 26.38
C VAL A 346 -9.60 -38.20 27.13
N ALA A 347 -8.43 -38.08 26.52
CA ALA A 347 -7.17 -38.52 27.14
C ALA A 347 -6.84 -37.77 28.45
N THR A 348 -7.29 -36.52 28.58
CA THR A 348 -7.08 -35.70 29.79
C THR A 348 -8.27 -35.74 30.76
N GLY A 349 -9.31 -36.52 30.47
CA GLY A 349 -10.54 -36.55 31.25
C GLY A 349 -11.17 -35.16 31.36
N HIS A 350 -11.43 -34.52 30.21
CA HIS A 350 -11.91 -33.14 30.11
C HIS A 350 -11.00 -32.13 30.82
N PHE A 351 -9.68 -32.28 30.67
CA PHE A 351 -8.69 -31.40 31.28
C PHE A 351 -8.80 -31.32 32.82
N SER A 352 -9.12 -32.45 33.47
CA SER A 352 -9.45 -32.50 34.91
C SER A 352 -8.26 -32.27 35.84
N ILE A 353 -7.08 -32.80 35.52
CA ILE A 353 -5.90 -32.73 36.38
C ILE A 353 -4.92 -31.70 35.82
N LYS A 354 -4.94 -30.49 36.37
CA LYS A 354 -3.97 -29.42 36.04
C LYS A 354 -2.63 -29.69 36.73
N LEU A 355 -1.56 -29.77 35.93
CA LEU A 355 -0.18 -29.93 36.40
C LEU A 355 0.48 -28.58 36.69
N GLY A 356 0.08 -27.54 35.97
CA GLY A 356 0.61 -26.19 36.10
C GLY A 356 -0.05 -25.22 35.11
N GLY A 357 0.29 -23.94 35.20
CA GLY A 357 -0.13 -22.94 34.23
C GLY A 357 0.59 -21.62 34.42
N GLY A 358 0.73 -20.85 33.34
CA GLY A 358 1.41 -19.55 33.34
C GLY A 358 1.09 -18.75 32.08
N GLY A 359 1.94 -17.79 31.73
CA GLY A 359 1.75 -16.93 30.55
C GLY A 359 1.67 -17.66 29.20
N PHE A 360 2.11 -18.93 29.17
CA PHE A 360 2.11 -19.81 28.00
C PHE A 360 0.94 -20.82 28.01
N GLY A 361 -0.09 -20.59 28.84
CA GLY A 361 -1.27 -21.47 28.95
C GLY A 361 -1.18 -22.50 30.08
N SER A 362 -2.11 -23.46 30.05
CA SER A 362 -2.34 -24.45 31.11
C SER A 362 -1.88 -25.85 30.70
N VAL A 363 -1.26 -26.60 31.61
CA VAL A 363 -0.77 -27.97 31.36
C VAL A 363 -1.59 -28.97 32.14
N PHE A 364 -2.04 -30.05 31.48
CA PHE A 364 -2.90 -31.08 32.04
C PHE A 364 -2.28 -32.46 31.93
N LYS A 365 -2.53 -33.32 32.91
CA LYS A 365 -2.16 -34.74 32.84
C LYS A 365 -3.16 -35.49 31.98
N GLY A 366 -2.68 -36.42 31.16
CA GLY A 366 -3.54 -37.32 30.40
C GLY A 366 -2.86 -38.64 30.08
N ASN A 367 -3.62 -39.56 29.50
CA ASN A 367 -3.14 -40.88 29.09
C ASN A 367 -3.55 -41.17 27.64
N VAL A 368 -2.58 -41.53 26.80
CA VAL A 368 -2.82 -42.03 25.43
C VAL A 368 -2.37 -43.49 25.38
N GLY A 369 -3.33 -44.40 25.28
CA GLY A 369 -3.07 -45.84 25.42
C GLY A 369 -2.48 -46.15 26.80
N LYS A 370 -1.26 -46.70 26.83
CA LYS A 370 -0.52 -46.98 28.09
C LYS A 370 0.44 -45.86 28.49
N GLN A 371 0.61 -44.83 27.67
CA GLN A 371 1.58 -43.76 27.90
C GLN A 371 0.93 -42.58 28.62
N THR A 372 1.49 -42.19 29.77
CA THR A 372 1.15 -40.94 30.45
C THR A 372 1.78 -39.76 29.71
N ILE A 373 0.99 -38.71 29.48
CA ILE A 373 1.37 -37.52 28.73
C ILE A 373 1.04 -36.25 29.53
N ALA A 374 1.71 -35.16 29.16
CA ALA A 374 1.39 -33.81 29.61
C ALA A 374 0.87 -33.01 28.40
N VAL A 375 -0.34 -32.49 28.49
CA VAL A 375 -1.01 -31.73 27.43
C VAL A 375 -1.00 -30.25 27.80
N LYS A 376 -0.17 -29.46 27.12
CA LYS A 376 -0.14 -28.00 27.24
C LYS A 376 -1.17 -27.41 26.28
N ARG A 377 -2.19 -26.76 26.84
CA ARG A 377 -3.22 -26.02 26.11
C ARG A 377 -2.84 -24.55 26.12
N LEU A 378 -2.56 -24.02 24.93
CA LEU A 378 -2.16 -22.62 24.77
C LEU A 378 -3.39 -21.72 24.82
N GLU A 379 -3.26 -20.57 25.50
CA GLU A 379 -4.32 -19.58 25.69
C GLU A 379 -3.92 -18.27 24.98
N GLY A 380 -4.88 -17.54 24.40
CA GLY A 380 -4.61 -16.32 23.62
C GLY A 380 -4.40 -16.56 22.11
N VAL A 381 -5.05 -15.75 21.26
CA VAL A 381 -5.14 -16.00 19.80
C VAL A 381 -3.81 -15.75 19.07
N GLU A 382 -3.21 -14.57 19.21
CA GLU A 382 -1.99 -14.22 18.48
C GLU A 382 -0.72 -14.77 19.14
N GLN A 383 -0.53 -14.50 20.43
CA GLN A 383 0.66 -14.93 21.17
C GLN A 383 0.75 -16.47 21.25
N GLY A 384 -0.37 -17.14 21.59
CA GLY A 384 -0.41 -18.60 21.65
C GLY A 384 -0.15 -19.27 20.29
N THR A 385 -0.46 -18.61 19.17
CA THR A 385 -0.14 -19.14 17.84
C THR A 385 1.35 -19.02 17.51
N GLU A 386 2.01 -17.91 17.87
CA GLU A 386 3.46 -17.77 17.70
C GLU A 386 4.23 -18.80 18.52
N GLU A 387 3.86 -18.98 19.78
CA GLU A 387 4.47 -19.94 20.71
C GLU A 387 4.27 -21.38 20.21
N PHE A 388 3.04 -21.72 19.79
CA PHE A 388 2.75 -23.01 19.18
C PHE A 388 3.68 -23.33 18.01
N LEU A 389 3.81 -22.37 17.08
CA LEU A 389 4.65 -22.54 15.90
C LEU A 389 6.13 -22.62 16.25
N ALA A 390 6.59 -21.88 17.27
CA ALA A 390 7.96 -21.98 17.76
C ALA A 390 8.24 -23.39 18.28
N GLU A 391 7.41 -23.91 19.19
CA GLU A 391 7.58 -25.24 19.79
C GLU A 391 7.52 -26.36 18.72
N VAL A 392 6.52 -26.36 17.84
CA VAL A 392 6.42 -27.39 16.79
C VAL A 392 7.62 -27.36 15.82
N LYS A 393 8.17 -26.18 15.51
CA LYS A 393 9.33 -26.04 14.61
C LYS A 393 10.65 -26.41 15.27
N THR A 394 10.83 -26.14 16.56
CA THR A 394 12.07 -26.41 17.30
C THR A 394 12.02 -27.80 17.93
N ILE A 395 11.30 -27.98 19.04
CA ILE A 395 11.28 -29.22 19.82
C ILE A 395 10.66 -30.39 19.05
N GLY A 396 9.81 -30.10 18.05
CA GLY A 396 9.21 -31.12 17.18
C GLY A 396 10.16 -31.82 16.20
N ARG A 397 11.39 -31.32 16.02
CA ARG A 397 12.39 -31.90 15.08
C ARG A 397 13.65 -32.42 15.76
N ILE A 398 13.76 -32.21 17.06
CA ILE A 398 14.97 -32.54 17.81
C ILE A 398 14.68 -33.61 18.86
N HIS A 399 15.68 -34.43 19.13
CA HIS A 399 15.57 -35.48 20.14
C HIS A 399 16.89 -35.60 20.88
N HIS A 400 16.86 -35.29 22.17
CA HIS A 400 18.04 -35.30 23.04
C HIS A 400 17.63 -35.69 24.46
N PHE A 401 18.48 -36.43 25.18
CA PHE A 401 18.16 -36.96 26.51
C PHE A 401 17.83 -35.87 27.54
N ASN A 402 18.43 -34.68 27.40
CA ASN A 402 18.23 -33.53 28.28
C ASN A 402 17.29 -32.46 27.73
N LEU A 403 16.48 -32.78 26.71
CA LEU A 403 15.42 -31.90 26.21
C LEU A 403 14.07 -32.63 26.29
N ILE A 404 13.00 -31.90 26.60
CA ILE A 404 11.66 -32.49 26.69
C ILE A 404 11.22 -33.04 25.32
N ARG A 405 10.68 -34.25 25.28
CA ARG A 405 10.19 -34.82 24.02
C ARG A 405 8.76 -34.37 23.71
N LEU A 406 8.58 -33.71 22.57
CA LEU A 406 7.25 -33.49 21.98
C LEU A 406 6.73 -34.81 21.38
N VAL A 407 5.71 -35.38 22.01
CA VAL A 407 5.01 -36.59 21.55
C VAL A 407 4.11 -36.28 20.35
N GLY A 408 3.48 -35.10 20.36
CA GLY A 408 2.53 -34.71 19.34
C GLY A 408 1.92 -33.34 19.58
N PHE A 409 0.95 -32.99 18.74
CA PHE A 409 0.25 -31.71 18.83
C PHE A 409 -1.18 -31.82 18.29
N CYS A 410 -2.04 -30.89 18.70
CA CYS A 410 -3.35 -30.65 18.12
C CYS A 410 -3.40 -29.24 17.55
N ALA A 411 -3.79 -29.13 16.28
CA ALA A 411 -4.03 -27.88 15.57
C ALA A 411 -5.36 -27.99 14.83
N GLU A 412 -6.46 -27.82 15.57
CA GLU A 412 -7.83 -27.92 15.07
C GLU A 412 -8.62 -26.66 15.39
N LYS A 413 -9.19 -26.00 14.37
CA LYS A 413 -9.92 -24.74 14.53
C LYS A 413 -9.06 -23.71 15.30
N SER A 414 -9.54 -23.22 16.45
CA SER A 414 -8.83 -22.35 17.39
C SER A 414 -8.02 -23.10 18.46
N HIS A 415 -8.13 -24.42 18.54
CA HIS A 415 -7.42 -25.22 19.54
C HIS A 415 -5.97 -25.43 19.11
N ARG A 416 -5.05 -25.03 20.00
CA ARG A 416 -3.61 -25.25 19.89
C ARG A 416 -3.14 -25.95 21.15
N LEU A 417 -2.80 -27.24 21.03
CA LEU A 417 -2.33 -28.04 22.15
C LEU A 417 -1.03 -28.77 21.77
N LEU A 418 -0.13 -28.87 22.73
CA LEU A 418 1.14 -29.57 22.60
C LEU A 418 1.15 -30.74 23.57
N VAL A 419 1.60 -31.90 23.11
CA VAL A 419 1.60 -33.14 23.88
C VAL A 419 3.04 -33.54 24.15
N TYR A 420 3.41 -33.55 25.42
CA TYR A 420 4.75 -33.88 25.92
C TYR A 420 4.76 -35.23 26.63
N GLU A 421 5.96 -35.81 26.75
CA GLU A 421 6.18 -36.86 27.74
C GLU A 421 5.90 -36.34 29.15
N TYR A 422 5.25 -37.14 29.98
CA TYR A 422 5.01 -36.78 31.37
C TYR A 422 6.24 -37.08 32.23
N LEU A 423 6.69 -36.08 32.99
CA LEU A 423 7.82 -36.20 33.91
C LEU A 423 7.32 -36.12 35.37
N PRO A 424 7.47 -37.19 36.17
CA PRO A 424 6.77 -37.34 37.44
C PRO A 424 7.28 -36.41 38.54
N ASN A 425 8.56 -36.01 38.50
CA ASN A 425 9.14 -35.12 39.50
C ASN A 425 8.88 -33.64 39.19
N GLY A 426 8.18 -33.31 38.10
CA GLY A 426 7.80 -31.94 37.78
C GLY A 426 9.00 -31.01 37.55
N SER A 427 8.82 -29.73 37.83
CA SER A 427 9.82 -28.68 37.62
C SER A 427 10.81 -28.53 38.78
N LEU A 428 12.02 -28.09 38.45
CA LEU A 428 13.17 -28.01 39.36
C LEU A 428 12.95 -27.05 40.53
N ASP A 429 12.22 -25.95 40.33
CA ASP A 429 11.88 -24.97 41.37
C ASP A 429 11.26 -25.63 42.62
N ASN A 430 10.46 -26.69 42.43
CA ASN A 430 9.84 -27.42 43.54
C ASN A 430 10.84 -28.18 44.42
N TRP A 431 12.07 -28.38 43.96
CA TRP A 431 13.10 -29.16 44.66
C TRP A 431 14.26 -28.32 45.18
N ILE A 432 14.50 -27.14 44.59
CA ILE A 432 15.59 -26.25 44.99
C ILE A 432 15.14 -25.12 45.91
N PHE A 433 13.87 -24.69 45.82
CA PHE A 433 13.33 -23.66 46.71
C PHE A 433 12.53 -24.31 47.85
N PRO A 434 12.81 -23.97 49.12
CA PRO A 434 12.27 -24.68 50.27
C PRO A 434 10.75 -24.48 50.42
N LYS A 435 9.98 -25.50 50.06
CA LYS A 435 8.54 -25.62 50.39
C LYS A 435 8.27 -26.64 51.52
N SER A 436 9.22 -27.54 51.78
CA SER A 436 9.19 -28.55 52.85
C SER A 436 10.60 -29.03 53.18
N THR A 437 10.91 -29.29 54.45
CA THR A 437 12.23 -29.70 54.95
C THR A 437 12.50 -31.21 54.81
N VAL A 438 11.56 -31.98 54.27
CA VAL A 438 11.58 -33.46 54.34
C VAL A 438 12.54 -34.11 53.33
N PHE A 439 12.80 -33.46 52.18
CA PHE A 439 13.68 -34.02 51.16
C PHE A 439 14.52 -32.92 50.49
N THR A 440 15.83 -33.10 50.47
CA THR A 440 16.79 -32.19 49.83
C THR A 440 17.61 -32.94 48.78
N LEU A 441 17.84 -32.32 47.62
CA LEU A 441 18.68 -32.91 46.59
C LEU A 441 20.14 -32.96 47.06
N SER A 442 20.77 -34.14 46.99
CA SER A 442 22.21 -34.31 47.21
C SER A 442 23.02 -33.46 46.22
N TRP A 443 24.24 -33.10 46.59
CA TRP A 443 25.19 -32.42 45.73
C TRP A 443 25.42 -33.18 44.43
N LYS A 444 25.59 -34.51 44.51
CA LYS A 444 25.74 -35.36 43.33
C LYS A 444 24.56 -35.22 42.37
N THR A 445 23.33 -35.20 42.88
CA THR A 445 22.13 -35.00 42.07
C THR A 445 22.06 -33.58 41.49
N ARG A 446 22.35 -32.55 42.29
CA ARG A 446 22.42 -31.15 41.83
C ARG A 446 23.43 -30.97 40.70
N ARG A 447 24.64 -31.51 40.86
CA ARG A 447 25.69 -31.51 39.82
C ARG A 447 25.24 -32.24 38.55
N ALA A 448 24.56 -33.37 38.69
CA ALA A 448 24.01 -34.11 37.53
C ALA A 448 22.91 -33.32 36.81
N ILE A 449 22.06 -32.60 37.53
CA ILE A 449 21.05 -31.68 36.97
C ILE A 449 21.73 -30.55 36.19
N ILE A 450 22.70 -29.86 36.80
CA ILE A 450 23.47 -28.77 36.16
C ILE A 450 24.12 -29.27 34.87
N LEU A 451 24.78 -30.42 34.92
CA LEU A 451 25.39 -31.05 33.74
C LEU A 451 24.36 -31.42 32.67
N GLY A 452 23.20 -31.95 33.07
CA GLY A 452 22.10 -32.28 32.15
C GLY A 452 21.60 -31.04 31.40
N ILE A 453 21.36 -29.95 32.11
CA ILE A 453 20.96 -28.67 31.49
C ILE A 453 22.04 -28.19 30.52
N ALA A 454 23.32 -28.24 30.93
CA ALA A 454 24.43 -27.81 30.10
C ALA A 454 24.54 -28.61 28.79
N ARG A 455 24.37 -29.93 28.85
CA ARG A 455 24.34 -30.80 27.66
C ARG A 455 23.16 -30.50 26.75
N GLY A 456 21.97 -30.28 27.31
CA GLY A 456 20.78 -29.91 26.55
C GLY A 456 20.97 -28.59 25.78
N LEU A 457 21.50 -27.56 26.45
CA LEU A 457 21.78 -26.27 25.82
C LEU A 457 22.93 -26.33 24.81
N SER A 458 24.00 -27.09 25.09
CA SER A 458 25.09 -27.30 24.14
C SER A 458 24.58 -27.90 22.83
N TYR A 459 23.71 -28.91 22.91
CA TYR A 459 23.09 -29.49 21.74
C TYR A 459 22.28 -28.46 20.92
N LEU A 460 21.51 -27.59 21.59
CA LEU A 460 20.73 -26.53 20.93
C LEU A 460 21.62 -25.47 20.25
N HIS A 461 22.71 -25.09 20.90
CA HIS A 461 23.58 -23.99 20.44
C HIS A 461 24.61 -24.44 19.40
N GLU A 462 25.08 -25.67 19.48
CA GLU A 462 26.31 -26.11 18.81
C GLU A 462 26.10 -27.29 17.86
N ASP A 463 25.17 -28.20 18.15
CA ASP A 463 25.00 -29.46 17.38
C ASP A 463 23.79 -29.45 16.44
N CYS A 464 22.77 -28.64 16.71
CA CYS A 464 21.61 -28.49 15.82
C CYS A 464 22.00 -27.83 14.48
N GLU A 465 21.34 -28.18 13.38
CA GLU A 465 21.61 -27.62 12.03
C GLU A 465 21.65 -26.08 12.07
N GLN A 466 20.60 -25.47 12.62
CA GLN A 466 20.54 -24.06 12.99
C GLN A 466 20.80 -23.92 14.48
N LYS A 467 21.45 -22.81 14.90
CA LYS A 467 21.59 -22.52 16.33
C LYS A 467 20.20 -22.22 16.90
N ILE A 468 19.85 -22.79 18.04
CA ILE A 468 18.56 -22.56 18.70
C ILE A 468 18.80 -21.84 20.02
N ALA A 469 18.40 -20.58 20.13
CA ALA A 469 18.37 -19.87 21.41
C ALA A 469 17.03 -20.14 22.11
N HIS A 470 17.07 -20.56 23.37
CA HIS A 470 15.88 -20.91 24.17
C HIS A 470 15.16 -19.68 24.70
N LEU A 471 15.89 -18.70 25.23
CA LEU A 471 15.45 -17.39 25.72
C LEU A 471 14.56 -17.38 26.97
N ASP A 472 14.37 -18.53 27.62
CA ASP A 472 13.57 -18.63 28.86
C ASP A 472 14.09 -19.74 29.78
N ILE A 473 15.41 -19.78 29.98
CA ILE A 473 16.03 -20.71 30.92
C ILE A 473 15.81 -20.20 32.35
N LYS A 474 15.08 -20.99 33.14
CA LYS A 474 14.73 -20.77 34.54
C LYS A 474 14.33 -22.10 35.20
N PRO A 475 14.32 -22.21 36.54
CA PRO A 475 14.05 -23.49 37.21
C PRO A 475 12.66 -24.08 36.88
N GLN A 476 11.66 -23.24 36.63
CA GLN A 476 10.30 -23.68 36.26
C GLN A 476 10.26 -24.39 34.90
N ASN A 477 11.21 -24.09 34.01
CA ASN A 477 11.32 -24.67 32.67
C ASN A 477 12.31 -25.84 32.62
N ILE A 478 12.91 -26.24 33.75
CA ILE A 478 13.72 -27.46 33.86
C ILE A 478 12.88 -28.53 34.54
N LEU A 479 12.49 -29.56 33.79
CA LEU A 479 11.71 -30.67 34.30
C LEU A 479 12.61 -31.85 34.67
N LEU A 480 12.16 -32.66 35.63
CA LEU A 480 12.92 -33.78 36.17
C LEU A 480 12.17 -35.11 35.92
N ASP A 481 12.88 -36.07 35.32
CA ASP A 481 12.37 -37.43 35.17
C ASP A 481 12.36 -38.20 36.51
N ASP A 482 11.93 -39.46 36.48
CA ASP A 482 11.85 -40.37 37.64
C ASP A 482 13.20 -40.58 38.35
N LYS A 483 14.32 -40.34 37.66
CA LYS A 483 15.69 -40.47 38.17
C LYS A 483 16.35 -39.12 38.50
N PHE A 484 15.57 -38.03 38.51
CA PHE A 484 16.06 -36.66 38.67
C PHE A 484 17.03 -36.21 37.56
N SER A 485 16.93 -36.78 36.36
CA SER A 485 17.64 -36.28 35.19
C SER A 485 16.92 -35.04 34.66
N ALA A 486 17.69 -33.99 34.36
CA ALA A 486 17.15 -32.72 33.88
C ALA A 486 16.77 -32.78 32.40
N LYS A 487 15.60 -32.23 32.07
CA LYS A 487 15.13 -31.96 30.71
C LYS A 487 14.69 -30.50 30.58
N VAL A 488 15.34 -29.78 29.67
CA VAL A 488 14.95 -28.41 29.32
C VAL A 488 13.61 -28.44 28.56
N SER A 489 12.69 -27.56 28.94
CA SER A 489 11.33 -27.49 28.42
C SER A 489 10.89 -26.05 28.16
N ASP A 490 9.69 -25.90 27.56
CA ASP A 490 9.07 -24.63 27.21
C ASP A 490 9.79 -23.83 26.13
N PHE A 491 9.67 -24.30 24.90
CA PHE A 491 10.31 -23.71 23.71
C PHE A 491 9.48 -22.58 23.07
N GLY A 492 8.44 -22.07 23.74
CA GLY A 492 7.51 -21.07 23.18
C GLY A 492 8.20 -19.76 22.76
N LEU A 493 9.30 -19.41 23.44
CA LEU A 493 10.10 -18.22 23.12
C LEU A 493 11.31 -18.50 22.22
N SER A 494 11.57 -19.76 21.88
CA SER A 494 12.79 -20.17 21.19
C SER A 494 12.92 -19.56 19.79
N LYS A 495 14.17 -19.32 19.37
CA LYS A 495 14.52 -18.75 18.06
C LYS A 495 15.61 -19.54 17.37
N MET A 496 15.35 -19.90 16.12
CA MET A 496 16.35 -20.49 15.22
C MET A 496 17.17 -19.37 14.56
N ILE A 497 18.49 -19.51 14.59
CA ILE A 497 19.46 -18.56 14.09
C ILE A 497 20.31 -19.28 13.04
N ASN A 498 20.35 -18.74 11.82
CA ASN A 498 21.22 -19.26 10.77
C ASN A 498 22.69 -19.09 11.20
N ARG A 499 23.53 -20.11 10.99
CA ARG A 499 24.94 -20.08 11.42
C ARG A 499 25.76 -18.96 10.78
N GLU A 500 25.37 -18.52 9.59
CA GLU A 500 25.97 -17.39 8.87
C GLU A 500 25.58 -16.02 9.46
N GLN A 501 24.50 -15.96 10.24
CA GLN A 501 24.04 -14.75 10.91
C GLN A 501 24.59 -14.74 12.34
N SER A 502 25.35 -13.70 12.68
CA SER A 502 25.89 -13.58 14.04
C SER A 502 24.88 -13.08 15.07
N LYS A 503 23.74 -12.48 14.65
CA LYS A 503 22.76 -11.81 15.52
C LYS A 503 21.37 -11.79 14.90
N VAL A 504 20.32 -11.92 15.73
CA VAL A 504 18.92 -11.74 15.32
C VAL A 504 18.27 -10.63 16.14
N MET A 505 17.55 -9.73 15.46
CA MET A 505 16.74 -8.69 16.07
C MET A 505 15.39 -9.30 16.46
N THR A 506 15.00 -9.20 17.74
CA THR A 506 13.69 -9.70 18.21
C THR A 506 13.11 -8.79 19.29
N ARG A 507 11.79 -8.92 19.53
CA ARG A 507 11.09 -8.17 20.59
C ARG A 507 11.59 -8.62 21.96
N MET A 508 11.57 -7.73 22.95
CA MET A 508 11.89 -8.08 24.34
C MET A 508 10.95 -9.20 24.84
N ARG A 509 11.49 -10.35 25.24
CA ARG A 509 10.80 -11.58 25.68
C ARG A 509 11.64 -12.26 26.79
N GLY A 510 11.07 -13.19 27.54
CA GLY A 510 11.79 -13.89 28.63
C GLY A 510 11.44 -13.39 30.03
N THR A 511 11.93 -14.09 31.05
CA THR A 511 11.53 -13.90 32.45
C THR A 511 12.46 -12.93 33.19
N ARG A 512 11.88 -11.90 33.82
CA ARG A 512 12.62 -10.95 34.69
C ARG A 512 13.41 -11.71 35.76
N GLY A 513 14.61 -11.22 36.07
CA GLY A 513 15.54 -11.90 36.97
C GLY A 513 16.44 -12.93 36.29
N TYR A 514 16.14 -13.36 35.06
CA TYR A 514 16.99 -14.29 34.27
C TYR A 514 17.59 -13.65 33.02
N LEU A 515 17.17 -12.41 32.68
CA LEU A 515 17.58 -11.70 31.47
C LEU A 515 19.03 -11.22 31.55
N ALA A 516 19.82 -11.54 30.52
CA ALA A 516 21.19 -11.04 30.38
C ALA A 516 21.24 -9.51 30.20
N PRO A 517 22.29 -8.80 30.68
CA PRO A 517 22.37 -7.33 30.63
C PRO A 517 22.23 -6.74 29.22
N GLU A 518 22.71 -7.45 28.19
CA GLU A 518 22.64 -7.02 26.80
C GLU A 518 21.23 -7.07 26.18
N TRP A 519 20.22 -7.61 26.88
CA TRP A 519 18.84 -7.68 26.40
C TRP A 519 18.26 -6.29 26.03
N LEU A 520 18.76 -5.22 26.65
CA LEU A 520 18.37 -3.83 26.35
C LEU A 520 18.85 -3.36 24.96
N GLY A 521 19.89 -3.99 24.40
CA GLY A 521 20.54 -3.57 23.15
C GLY A 521 19.93 -4.13 21.86
N SER A 522 18.80 -4.86 21.94
CA SER A 522 18.07 -5.46 20.82
C SER A 522 18.86 -6.44 19.92
N LYS A 523 20.01 -6.93 20.38
CA LYS A 523 20.85 -7.92 19.68
C LYS A 523 20.88 -9.20 20.49
N ILE A 524 20.08 -10.20 20.11
CA ILE A 524 19.93 -11.44 20.88
C ILE A 524 20.71 -12.56 20.22
N ILE A 525 21.44 -13.31 21.05
CA ILE A 525 22.32 -14.42 20.68
C ILE A 525 22.16 -15.57 21.71
N GLU A 526 22.69 -16.75 21.37
CA GLU A 526 22.74 -17.94 22.24
C GLU A 526 23.42 -17.67 23.60
N LYS A 527 24.28 -16.65 23.69
CA LYS A 527 24.97 -16.27 24.94
C LYS A 527 24.02 -15.73 26.01
N ALA A 528 22.81 -15.32 25.66
CA ALA A 528 21.79 -14.94 26.64
C ALA A 528 21.37 -16.15 27.48
N ASP A 529 21.19 -17.32 26.87
CA ASP A 529 20.84 -18.56 27.59
C ASP A 529 21.96 -18.97 28.56
N ILE A 530 23.22 -18.69 28.21
CA ILE A 530 24.38 -19.00 29.06
C ILE A 530 24.34 -18.16 30.35
N TYR A 531 23.95 -16.88 30.24
CA TYR A 531 23.76 -16.04 31.42
C TYR A 531 22.61 -16.56 32.30
N SER A 532 21.45 -16.84 31.70
CA SER A 532 20.30 -17.41 32.42
C SER A 532 20.64 -18.76 33.07
N PHE A 533 21.42 -19.61 32.40
CA PHE A 533 21.96 -20.85 32.97
C PHE A 533 22.86 -20.60 34.18
N GLY A 534 23.73 -19.58 34.13
CA GLY A 534 24.56 -19.16 35.27
C GLY A 534 23.73 -18.79 36.51
N ILE A 535 22.59 -18.11 36.30
CA ILE A 535 21.64 -17.78 37.38
C ILE A 535 21.04 -19.06 37.95
N VAL A 536 20.47 -19.93 37.10
CA VAL A 536 19.88 -21.22 37.52
C VAL A 536 20.91 -22.07 38.29
N MET A 537 22.17 -22.07 37.86
CA MET A 537 23.24 -22.81 38.51
C MET A 537 23.49 -22.32 39.95
N ILE A 538 23.47 -21.00 40.16
CA ILE A 538 23.59 -20.41 41.50
C ILE A 538 22.34 -20.67 42.35
N GLU A 539 21.15 -20.61 41.78
CA GLU A 539 19.91 -20.98 42.48
C GLU A 539 19.93 -22.45 42.93
N ILE A 540 20.42 -23.37 42.07
CA ILE A 540 20.59 -24.78 42.41
C ILE A 540 21.61 -24.95 43.54
N ILE A 541 22.70 -24.18 43.57
CA ILE A 541 23.73 -24.32 44.60
C ILE A 541 23.26 -23.74 45.94
N CYS A 542 22.72 -22.52 45.93
CA CYS A 542 22.32 -21.79 47.13
C CYS A 542 20.95 -22.25 47.67
N GLY A 543 20.09 -22.83 46.82
CA GLY A 543 18.72 -23.20 47.19
C GLY A 543 17.83 -22.00 47.47
N ARG A 544 18.06 -20.89 46.77
CA ARG A 544 17.40 -19.59 46.95
C ARG A 544 17.14 -18.95 45.59
N GLU A 545 16.01 -18.27 45.45
CA GLU A 545 15.65 -17.52 44.23
C GLU A 545 16.61 -16.34 44.00
N ASN A 546 16.87 -15.99 42.74
CA ASN A 546 17.75 -14.87 42.41
C ASN A 546 17.22 -13.52 42.92
N LEU A 547 15.90 -13.34 42.89
CA LEU A 547 15.19 -12.17 43.40
C LEU A 547 14.28 -12.61 44.53
N ASP A 548 14.75 -12.47 45.76
CA ASP A 548 14.02 -12.90 46.95
C ASP A 548 13.77 -11.71 47.86
N GLU A 549 12.58 -11.12 47.73
CA GLU A 549 12.13 -9.94 48.48
C GLU A 549 11.90 -10.22 49.97
N SER A 550 11.91 -11.49 50.41
CA SER A 550 11.79 -11.83 51.83
C SER A 550 13.07 -11.55 52.63
N GLN A 551 14.15 -11.18 51.95
CA GLN A 551 15.48 -11.04 52.51
C GLN A 551 15.84 -9.56 52.74
N PRO A 552 16.80 -9.25 53.62
CA PRO A 552 17.29 -7.89 53.80
C PRO A 552 17.71 -7.24 52.49
N GLU A 553 17.54 -5.91 52.37
CA GLU A 553 17.75 -5.13 51.15
C GLU A 553 19.11 -5.40 50.50
N GLU A 554 20.17 -5.54 51.29
CA GLU A 554 21.54 -5.81 50.82
C GLU A 554 21.69 -7.20 50.17
N SER A 555 20.76 -8.11 50.44
CA SER A 555 20.83 -9.50 50.05
C SER A 555 19.74 -9.92 49.07
N ILE A 556 18.78 -9.06 48.71
CA ILE A 556 17.64 -9.38 47.81
C ILE A 556 18.10 -10.01 46.50
N HIS A 557 19.20 -9.51 45.93
CA HIS A 557 19.72 -9.98 44.64
C HIS A 557 20.88 -10.95 44.83
N LEU A 558 20.64 -12.23 44.53
CA LEU A 558 21.59 -13.32 44.78
C LEU A 558 22.90 -13.17 43.98
N VAL A 559 22.83 -12.71 42.72
CA VAL A 559 24.03 -12.47 41.90
C VAL A 559 24.89 -11.33 42.46
N SER A 560 24.29 -10.30 43.08
CA SER A 560 25.05 -9.23 43.73
C SER A 560 25.80 -9.76 44.95
N LEU A 561 25.12 -10.57 45.76
CA LEU A 561 25.70 -11.20 46.93
C LEU A 561 26.82 -12.19 46.56
N LEU A 562 26.65 -12.94 45.47
CA LEU A 562 27.69 -13.81 44.90
C LEU A 562 28.96 -13.00 44.56
N GLN A 563 28.80 -11.87 43.87
CA GLN A 563 29.90 -11.00 43.51
C GLN A 563 30.63 -10.44 44.74
N GLU A 564 29.89 -10.00 45.76
CA GLU A 564 30.45 -9.52 47.02
C GLU A 564 31.26 -10.61 47.73
N LYS A 565 30.66 -11.78 47.94
CA LYS A 565 31.31 -12.91 48.61
C LYS A 565 32.51 -13.44 47.83
N ALA A 566 32.48 -13.42 46.50
CA ALA A 566 33.63 -13.76 45.67
C ALA A 566 34.82 -12.81 45.89
N ARG A 567 34.57 -11.49 45.95
CA ARG A 567 35.62 -10.48 46.19
C ARG A 567 36.31 -10.64 47.55
N HIS A 568 35.57 -11.13 48.55
CA HIS A 568 36.10 -11.38 49.89
C HIS A 568 36.62 -12.80 50.10
N GLY A 569 36.58 -13.68 49.08
CA GLY A 569 37.00 -15.08 49.21
C GLY A 569 36.09 -15.92 50.11
N GLN A 570 34.82 -15.52 50.25
CA GLN A 570 33.82 -16.06 51.18
C GLN A 570 32.69 -16.82 50.47
N LEU A 571 32.95 -17.44 49.32
CA LEU A 571 31.93 -18.16 48.55
C LEU A 571 31.25 -19.30 49.33
N SER A 572 31.96 -19.92 50.25
CA SER A 572 31.42 -20.97 51.12
C SER A 572 30.24 -20.50 51.98
N ASP A 573 30.16 -19.20 52.30
CA ASP A 573 29.11 -18.62 53.14
C ASP A 573 27.74 -18.63 52.44
N LEU A 574 27.71 -18.79 51.11
CA LEU A 574 26.47 -18.84 50.33
C LEU A 574 25.81 -20.23 50.34
N VAL A 575 26.56 -21.26 50.73
CA VAL A 575 26.03 -22.61 50.82
C VAL A 575 25.20 -22.71 52.10
N ASN A 576 23.92 -23.04 51.96
CA ASN A 576 23.03 -23.19 53.10
C ASN A 576 23.59 -24.23 54.10
N SER A 577 23.79 -23.78 55.35
CA SER A 577 24.38 -24.56 56.45
C SER A 577 23.53 -25.77 56.86
N SER A 578 22.27 -25.85 56.43
CA SER A 578 21.40 -27.01 56.68
C SER A 578 21.70 -28.23 55.78
N SER A 579 22.59 -28.12 54.79
CA SER A 579 22.93 -29.22 53.88
C SER A 579 24.27 -29.86 54.23
N ASN A 580 24.24 -30.85 55.12
CA ASN A 580 25.43 -31.60 55.55
C ASN A 580 26.22 -32.22 54.36
N ASP A 581 25.53 -32.60 53.28
CA ASP A 581 26.15 -33.20 52.09
C ASP A 581 26.96 -32.17 51.26
N MET A 582 26.42 -30.96 51.08
CA MET A 582 27.13 -29.89 50.36
C MET A 582 28.39 -29.44 51.12
N ALA A 583 28.35 -29.45 52.45
CA ALA A 583 29.50 -29.13 53.29
C ALA A 583 30.67 -30.13 53.09
N LEU A 584 30.37 -31.42 52.86
CA LEU A 584 31.38 -32.45 52.58
C LEU A 584 32.05 -32.27 51.20
N HIS A 585 31.36 -31.61 50.26
CA HIS A 585 31.82 -31.38 48.89
C HIS A 585 32.17 -29.90 48.61
N MET A 586 32.49 -29.13 49.65
CA MET A 586 32.63 -27.67 49.56
C MET A 586 33.58 -27.20 48.45
N GLN A 587 34.69 -27.91 48.21
CA GLN A 587 35.63 -27.57 47.14
C GLN A 587 34.97 -27.64 45.75
N ASP A 588 34.29 -28.74 45.46
CA ASP A 588 33.56 -28.94 44.20
C ASP A 588 32.43 -27.90 44.04
N VAL A 589 31.77 -27.56 45.15
CA VAL A 589 30.69 -26.56 45.20
C VAL A 589 31.24 -25.17 44.86
N VAL A 590 32.35 -24.76 45.46
CA VAL A 590 33.01 -23.48 45.18
C VAL A 590 33.51 -23.42 43.74
N GLU A 591 34.02 -24.52 43.19
CA GLU A 591 34.41 -24.60 41.77
C GLU A 591 33.20 -24.45 40.84
N ALA A 592 32.06 -25.06 41.17
CA ALA A 592 30.82 -24.85 40.44
C ALA A 592 30.34 -23.39 40.53
N MET A 593 30.42 -22.74 41.69
CA MET A 593 30.09 -21.31 41.81
C MET A 593 30.97 -20.44 40.90
N LYS A 594 32.29 -20.71 40.84
CA LYS A 594 33.21 -20.01 39.93
C LYS A 594 32.85 -20.23 38.46
N LEU A 595 32.42 -21.45 38.09
CA LEU A 595 31.94 -21.74 36.74
C LEU A 595 30.65 -20.98 36.41
N ALA A 596 29.73 -20.85 37.38
CA ALA A 596 28.54 -20.03 37.21
C ALA A 596 28.90 -18.53 37.05
N MET A 597 29.87 -18.03 37.81
CA MET A 597 30.38 -16.65 37.63
C MET A 597 30.97 -16.41 36.22
N TRP A 598 31.57 -17.43 35.60
CA TRP A 598 32.04 -17.34 34.22
C TRP A 598 30.89 -17.21 33.21
N CYS A 599 29.75 -17.85 33.51
CA CYS A 599 28.52 -17.72 32.73
C CYS A 599 27.88 -16.33 32.90
N LEU A 600 28.04 -15.70 34.07
CA LEU A 600 27.42 -14.43 34.46
C LEU A 600 28.19 -13.17 34.05
N GLN A 601 29.22 -13.30 33.21
CA GLN A 601 29.98 -12.13 32.73
C GLN A 601 29.08 -11.13 32.02
N VAL A 602 29.23 -9.83 32.34
CA VAL A 602 28.45 -8.74 31.71
C VAL A 602 28.69 -8.72 30.20
N ASP A 603 29.94 -8.89 29.77
CA ASP A 603 30.30 -9.02 28.37
C ASP A 603 30.01 -10.44 27.86
N SER A 604 28.98 -10.56 27.01
CA SER A 604 28.57 -11.81 26.35
C SER A 604 29.69 -12.54 25.59
N SER A 605 30.71 -11.82 25.11
CA SER A 605 31.85 -12.41 24.40
C SER A 605 32.77 -13.21 25.31
N LYS A 606 32.85 -12.82 26.59
CA LYS A 606 33.68 -13.49 27.62
C LYS A 606 33.03 -14.74 28.21
N ARG A 607 31.72 -14.94 27.99
CA ARG A 607 31.01 -16.14 28.45
C ARG A 607 31.49 -17.37 27.65
N PRO A 608 31.73 -18.52 28.30
CA PRO A 608 32.17 -19.74 27.61
C PRO A 608 31.08 -20.30 26.69
N LEU A 609 31.44 -21.29 25.86
CA LEU A 609 30.46 -22.11 25.15
C LEU A 609 29.82 -23.12 26.11
N MET A 610 28.60 -23.58 25.79
CA MET A 610 27.93 -24.60 26.62
C MET A 610 28.66 -25.94 26.60
N SER A 611 29.30 -26.32 25.49
CA SER A 611 30.16 -27.49 25.41
C SER A 611 31.39 -27.38 26.31
N THR A 612 31.98 -26.19 26.41
CA THR A 612 33.08 -25.88 27.33
C THR A 612 32.63 -26.07 28.78
N ILE A 613 31.46 -25.52 29.15
CA ILE A 613 30.87 -25.69 30.48
C ILE A 613 30.63 -27.17 30.79
N ALA A 614 30.03 -27.92 29.85
CA ALA A 614 29.77 -29.35 30.03
C ALA A 614 31.06 -30.15 30.27
N LYS A 615 32.13 -29.89 29.50
CA LYS A 615 33.45 -30.55 29.67
C LYS A 615 34.10 -30.25 31.02
N VAL A 616 33.97 -29.01 31.53
CA VAL A 616 34.44 -28.65 32.87
C VAL A 616 33.65 -29.41 33.93
N LEU A 617 32.32 -29.45 33.82
CA LEU A 617 31.46 -30.23 34.72
C LEU A 617 31.69 -31.74 34.63
N GLU A 618 32.22 -32.26 33.54
CA GLU A 618 32.62 -33.66 33.41
C GLU A 618 34.00 -33.95 33.99
N GLY A 619 34.80 -32.91 34.31
CA GLY A 619 36.17 -33.04 34.80
C GLY A 619 37.19 -33.35 33.69
N VAL A 620 36.83 -33.17 32.42
CA VAL A 620 37.69 -33.44 31.26
C VAL A 620 38.52 -32.20 30.89
N MET A 621 38.18 -31.04 31.45
CA MET A 621 38.83 -29.76 31.20
C MET A 621 38.83 -28.91 32.47
N SER A 622 39.88 -28.12 32.68
CA SER A 622 39.93 -27.13 33.77
C SER A 622 39.48 -25.75 33.29
N MET A 623 39.05 -24.89 34.21
CA MET A 623 38.75 -23.49 33.90
C MET A 623 40.04 -22.70 33.64
N GLU A 624 40.07 -21.94 32.55
CA GLU A 624 41.18 -21.03 32.21
C GLU A 624 41.10 -19.73 33.04
N ALA A 625 41.75 -19.71 34.20
CA ALA A 625 41.82 -18.58 35.13
C ALA A 625 40.44 -18.04 35.64
N VAL A 626 40.40 -17.57 36.89
CA VAL A 626 39.14 -17.09 37.48
C VAL A 626 38.66 -15.86 36.71
N PRO A 627 37.40 -15.82 36.23
CA PRO A 627 36.87 -14.66 35.52
C PRO A 627 36.90 -13.40 36.38
N ASP A 628 36.93 -12.24 35.72
CA ASP A 628 36.68 -10.95 36.33
C ASP A 628 35.41 -11.02 37.21
N CYS A 629 35.50 -10.58 38.47
CA CYS A 629 34.40 -10.63 39.44
C CYS A 629 33.33 -9.56 39.19
N THR A 630 33.31 -8.93 38.01
CA THR A 630 32.29 -7.97 37.59
C THR A 630 31.11 -8.69 36.93
N LEU A 631 30.11 -9.07 37.73
CA LEU A 631 28.88 -9.76 37.30
C LEU A 631 27.70 -8.79 37.13
N VAL A 632 27.75 -7.67 37.85
CA VAL A 632 26.76 -6.58 37.79
C VAL A 632 27.43 -5.35 37.15
N PRO A 633 26.72 -4.56 36.32
CA PRO A 633 27.23 -3.31 35.78
C PRO A 633 27.73 -2.39 36.90
N SER A 634 28.98 -1.92 36.78
CA SER A 634 29.53 -0.95 37.73
C SER A 634 28.88 0.40 37.49
N PHE A 635 27.75 0.67 38.15
CA PHE A 635 27.29 2.04 38.36
C PHE A 635 28.18 2.64 39.46
N ALA A 636 29.39 3.03 39.08
CA ALA A 636 30.27 3.77 39.96
C ALA A 636 29.59 5.11 40.29
N SER A 637 29.14 5.20 41.54
CA SER A 637 29.05 6.40 42.38
C SER A 637 29.82 7.60 41.81
N ASN A 638 29.07 8.54 41.23
CA ASN A 638 29.43 9.95 41.24
C ASN A 638 28.22 10.70 41.79
N ASP A 639 28.23 10.86 43.12
CA ASP A 639 27.51 11.95 43.76
C ASP A 639 28.07 13.26 43.20
N THR A 640 27.30 13.97 42.38
CA THR A 640 27.04 15.41 42.52
C THR A 640 26.03 15.92 41.48
N VAL A 641 24.83 16.19 41.99
CA VAL A 641 23.88 17.26 41.62
C VAL A 641 23.25 17.25 40.21
N GLY A 642 21.93 17.00 40.20
CA GLY A 642 21.05 17.39 39.09
C GLY A 642 19.67 16.74 39.16
N SER A 643 18.83 17.24 40.07
CA SER A 643 17.43 16.85 40.28
C SER A 643 16.61 16.65 38.99
N GLY A 644 15.88 15.53 38.90
CA GLY A 644 14.67 15.46 38.07
C GLY A 644 14.40 14.11 37.41
N SER A 645 13.45 13.37 37.98
CA SER A 645 12.64 12.30 37.36
C SER A 645 13.15 10.86 37.49
N SER A 646 12.99 10.30 38.69
CA SER A 646 12.79 8.86 38.90
C SER A 646 11.34 8.50 38.53
N TYR A 647 11.12 7.89 37.36
CA TYR A 647 9.92 7.09 37.13
C TYR A 647 10.26 5.62 37.34
N VAL A 648 9.90 5.13 38.52
CA VAL A 648 9.60 3.72 38.77
C VAL A 648 8.20 3.47 38.20
N PRO A 649 7.99 2.60 37.20
CA PRO A 649 6.66 2.12 36.90
C PRO A 649 6.35 0.93 37.81
N SER A 650 5.59 1.21 38.86
CA SER A 650 4.75 0.21 39.52
C SER A 650 3.53 -0.12 38.64
N GLU A 651 2.92 -1.26 38.91
CA GLU A 651 1.87 -1.97 38.19
C GLU A 651 0.84 -1.11 37.43
N SER A 652 0.56 -1.51 36.19
CA SER A 652 -0.79 -1.37 35.64
C SER A 652 -1.16 -2.61 34.83
N GLN A 653 -2.18 -3.31 35.32
CA GLN A 653 -3.03 -4.17 34.50
C GLN A 653 -3.77 -3.33 33.44
N LEU A 654 -4.35 -4.05 32.47
CA LEU A 654 -5.53 -3.71 31.65
C LEU A 654 -5.29 -3.16 30.23
N SER A 655 -5.26 -4.11 29.29
CA SER A 655 -6.18 -4.24 28.14
C SER A 655 -6.62 -3.00 27.32
N GLY A 656 -6.18 -3.00 26.04
CA GLY A 656 -6.92 -2.53 24.83
C GLY A 656 -6.74 -1.07 24.39
N PRO A 657 -7.10 -0.68 23.14
CA PRO A 657 -7.61 -1.47 22.00
C PRO A 657 -6.74 -1.37 20.72
N ARG A 658 -6.80 -2.40 19.86
CA ARG A 658 -6.87 -2.28 18.39
C ARG A 658 -7.49 -3.55 17.81
#